data_AF-A0A7X8F8Z1-F1
#
_entry.id   AF-A0A7X8F8Z1-F1
#
_cell.length_a   1.000
_cell.length_b   1.000
_cell.length_c   1.000
_cell.angle_alpha   90.00
_cell.angle_beta   90.00
_cell.angle_gamma   90.00
#
_symmetry.space_group_name_H-M   'P 1'
#
loop_
_entity.id
_entity.type
_entity.pdbx_description
1 polymer ?
#
loop_
_entity_poly.entity_id
_entity_poly.type
_entity_poly.pdbx_seq_one_letter_code
_entity_poly.pdbx_strand_id
1 'polypeptide(L)'
;MKRRIKKFGNNFKKIYLPIGLILCRVGLHGQDLQQGLQLHYDFEADSGNPTFVEDKSGNGYHGTLKNEAALSTTGDIGILNLGSQDGYLDMGTDVGAMIATLEDFTVAVNIFIDPTTNITGNGNFVWAFSTRESCNQTRGRYIAYRVNQQRYAQSSGGWGNEVVGIQIGGAARKGEWENVIYVQSGNTGSIYINGELRTSGNASLQPKDMGQSTDYNWLGRPHFSGDVYLKNTSLSDFRIYNRALNQSEINQLTAQLETLNLEFAQQTVQDAYNALTLGNTDEVRSDLDLPNYINGRVQVSWSSDNLQYLSNTGKVTRPAYGNPSVEVTLTATLFFQGQSLQKAFTITIIPALDAQSAVTHDINAIDLGDRCFWLQKINLPTKGLEGSTISWVSDNPDFLSNDGQVLQLPVKGAGNLSVKLTATATLGSFSQTKEFTVCIHEDEGHTAYLFAYFTGNSGDQESIRFAISRDGLNYKTLNNNQPVIASDTISHYQAVRDPHILRSEDGNYFYMVVTDMKSALGWNSNHGIVLLKSPDLVNWTHSAIDIKTRFPAFSTINRAWAPQTIYDPDEGKYMVYWSMRSGDAKDVIYYAYTNSEFTDFVSEPVVLFDHPTSTIDGDIIYHNGKYHMFFKTEGSGNGIKKAVSDYTHGPFVIEEDRYLQQTSQSVEGSCTYKLINSDIYILMYDMYTSGRYQFTQSTDLSNFTIVDNGSMDFAPRHGTTIQITEEEAERLMQKWGASLPMEILDVQSPAVRKDYWILDDNQIFLPVDENTDLSSFDPQFLTWPGTLLTPAGAQDFSDGGITYNLSFKGQSKQYNVKASIARNPVLPGFYADPDIIYAHQTNKYYLYPTSDGYPGWGGYYFKVFSSDDLLNWQDEGVILDMSTDQVSWANGNAWAPAIIERKIGDTYKYYFYFSGNPTAGGGKQIGVAVADHPTGPFTDLGEPLITSSPAGWGQQIDPCVFEDPVSGKFYLYWGNGYLAGAELNDDMVSIKSNTIKVMTPAGGDLSTHAYREGVYVFYRNGLYYFLWSVDDTGSTNYHVAYGTSTSPLGNITVADNPVILIQDAENYIFGTGHNSVLQLPGKDKWYFVYHRINAAYLNDGPGYHREVCIDQLDFGQDGKILRTVPSWEGVKLDVGPSTVSPTRMNSHNQMMVYPNPTSDILTVETRLSPRADKTMTLYSIMGKALKSISCHASGSTVFDISDLPAGMYLLSWFNGQEMLEQIVFKN
;
A
#
# COMPACT_ATOMS: atom_id res chain seq x y z
N MET A 1 13.81 -62.42 33.50
CA MET A 1 12.56 -63.13 33.92
C MET A 1 11.40 -62.58 33.08
N LYS A 2 10.65 -63.40 32.34
CA LYS A 2 9.31 -63.98 32.62
C LYS A 2 8.09 -63.02 32.49
N ARG A 3 7.25 -63.28 31.45
CA ARG A 3 5.78 -62.99 31.32
C ARG A 3 5.42 -61.49 31.15
N ARG A 4 4.39 -61.03 30.40
CA ARG A 4 3.27 -61.57 29.56
C ARG A 4 2.85 -60.41 28.60
N ILE A 5 2.47 -60.51 27.31
CA ILE A 5 1.43 -61.29 26.57
C ILE A 5 0.00 -60.92 27.06
N LYS A 6 -1.01 -60.47 26.28
CA LYS A 6 -1.37 -60.31 24.83
C LYS A 6 -2.29 -59.03 24.72
N LYS A 7 -2.80 -58.47 23.61
CA LYS A 7 -3.00 -58.79 22.15
C LYS A 7 -2.12 -57.86 21.25
N PHE A 8 -2.18 -57.64 19.92
CA PHE A 8 -3.03 -57.94 18.74
C PHE A 8 -4.34 -57.10 18.47
N GLY A 9 -4.57 -56.48 17.30
CA GLY A 9 -3.65 -56.15 16.18
C GLY A 9 -4.31 -55.87 14.80
N ASN A 10 -3.50 -55.32 13.87
CA ASN A 10 -3.69 -55.17 12.40
C ASN A 10 -4.75 -54.15 11.93
N ASN A 11 -4.60 -53.40 10.81
CA ASN A 11 -3.82 -53.59 9.56
C ASN A 11 -3.29 -52.25 8.97
N PHE A 12 -2.64 -52.29 7.79
CA PHE A 12 -2.12 -51.18 6.96
C PHE A 12 -0.81 -50.49 7.44
N LYS A 13 0.05 -49.93 6.58
CA LYS A 13 0.53 -50.36 5.24
C LYS A 13 1.92 -49.71 4.99
N LYS A 14 2.74 -50.29 4.10
CA LYS A 14 4.11 -49.82 3.80
C LYS A 14 4.19 -48.37 3.27
N ILE A 15 5.17 -47.61 3.74
CA ILE A 15 5.90 -46.57 2.99
C ILE A 15 7.41 -46.88 3.12
N TYR A 16 8.23 -46.42 2.18
CA TYR A 16 9.67 -46.70 2.13
C TYR A 16 10.47 -45.84 3.12
N LEU A 17 11.37 -46.47 3.87
CA LEU A 17 12.52 -45.82 4.52
C LEU A 17 13.75 -46.02 3.63
N PRO A 18 14.35 -44.96 3.05
CA PRO A 18 15.66 -45.07 2.44
C PRO A 18 16.71 -45.35 3.52
N ILE A 19 17.66 -46.23 3.18
CA ILE A 19 18.70 -46.74 4.07
C ILE A 19 19.52 -45.59 4.64
N GLY A 20 19.43 -45.35 5.96
CA GLY A 20 20.35 -44.45 6.64
C GLY A 20 21.78 -44.99 6.54
N LEU A 21 22.70 -44.21 5.98
CA LEU A 21 24.12 -44.56 5.95
C LEU A 21 24.67 -44.51 7.38
N ILE A 22 24.86 -45.68 7.98
CA ILE A 22 25.75 -45.82 9.14
C ILE A 22 27.19 -45.65 8.63
N LEU A 23 27.60 -44.39 8.47
CA LEU A 23 28.99 -44.01 8.26
C LEU A 23 29.78 -44.38 9.53
N CYS A 24 30.43 -45.53 9.47
CA CYS A 24 31.33 -45.97 10.52
C CYS A 24 32.44 -44.93 10.70
N ARG A 25 32.53 -44.29 11.87
CA ARG A 25 33.58 -43.30 12.19
C ARG A 25 34.96 -43.97 12.20
N VAL A 26 35.58 -44.07 11.03
CA VAL A 26 37.00 -44.43 10.87
C VAL A 26 37.82 -43.21 11.28
N GLY A 27 38.15 -43.13 12.57
CA GLY A 27 38.81 -41.99 13.20
C GLY A 27 40.27 -41.79 12.79
N LEU A 28 40.49 -41.32 11.57
CA LEU A 28 41.81 -41.02 11.00
C LEU A 28 41.91 -39.64 10.31
N HIS A 29 40.80 -38.92 10.11
CA HIS A 29 40.80 -37.64 9.38
C HIS A 29 40.84 -36.38 10.27
N GLY A 30 40.70 -36.51 11.59
CA GLY A 30 40.54 -35.35 12.50
C GLY A 30 41.81 -34.63 12.95
N GLN A 31 43.02 -35.07 12.55
CA GLN A 31 44.27 -34.47 13.06
C GLN A 31 44.83 -33.35 12.17
N ASP A 32 44.64 -33.40 10.85
CA ASP A 32 45.23 -32.43 9.94
C ASP A 32 44.62 -31.03 10.11
N LEU A 33 43.29 -30.95 10.27
CA LEU A 33 42.57 -29.70 10.58
C LEU A 33 42.82 -29.11 11.98
N GLN A 34 43.61 -29.77 12.82
CA GLN A 34 44.11 -29.20 14.09
C GLN A 34 45.51 -28.58 13.92
N GLN A 35 46.28 -28.95 12.90
CA GLN A 35 47.59 -28.35 12.65
C GLN A 35 47.42 -26.90 12.20
N GLY A 36 47.99 -25.96 12.96
CA GLY A 36 47.98 -24.52 12.61
C GLY A 36 46.65 -23.81 12.81
N LEU A 37 45.65 -24.46 13.42
CA LEU A 37 44.41 -23.81 13.85
C LEU A 37 44.75 -22.75 14.92
N GLN A 38 44.23 -21.54 14.79
CA GLN A 38 44.46 -20.42 15.72
C GLN A 38 43.18 -19.96 16.41
N LEU A 39 42.03 -20.10 15.75
CA LEU A 39 40.73 -19.74 16.29
C LEU A 39 39.67 -20.67 15.71
N HIS A 40 38.73 -21.12 16.54
CA HIS A 40 37.53 -21.85 16.11
C HIS A 40 36.33 -21.47 16.97
N TYR A 41 35.27 -20.98 16.34
CA TYR A 41 33.93 -20.87 16.92
C TYR A 41 32.99 -21.83 16.20
N ASP A 42 32.44 -22.82 16.91
CA ASP A 42 31.31 -23.63 16.45
C ASP A 42 29.95 -22.99 16.77
N PHE A 43 29.95 -21.94 17.62
CA PHE A 43 28.78 -21.21 18.10
C PHE A 43 27.80 -22.05 18.95
N GLU A 44 28.28 -23.13 19.59
CA GLU A 44 27.54 -23.76 20.68
C GLU A 44 27.38 -22.78 21.86
N ALA A 45 26.14 -22.63 22.37
CA ALA A 45 25.84 -21.69 23.44
C ALA A 45 26.27 -22.22 24.82
N ASP A 46 27.06 -21.43 25.57
CA ASP A 46 27.31 -21.72 26.97
C ASP A 46 26.06 -21.44 27.82
N SER A 47 25.57 -22.48 28.48
CA SER A 47 24.47 -22.43 29.46
C SER A 47 24.70 -21.45 30.62
N GLY A 48 25.93 -21.00 30.87
CA GLY A 48 26.28 -19.99 31.86
C GLY A 48 26.22 -18.54 31.38
N ASN A 49 26.34 -18.26 30.07
CA ASN A 49 26.38 -16.89 29.54
C ASN A 49 25.96 -16.80 28.05
N PRO A 50 24.77 -16.27 27.73
CA PRO A 50 24.22 -16.28 26.36
C PRO A 50 24.93 -15.32 25.39
N THR A 51 25.80 -14.41 25.85
CA THR A 51 26.57 -13.50 24.99
C THR A 51 28.04 -13.90 24.80
N PHE A 52 28.47 -15.04 25.37
CA PHE A 52 29.83 -15.55 25.26
C PHE A 52 29.97 -16.57 24.14
N VAL A 53 31.06 -16.48 23.36
CA VAL A 53 31.41 -17.45 22.33
C VAL A 53 32.78 -18.06 22.66
N GLU A 54 32.81 -19.37 22.90
CA GLU A 54 34.04 -20.07 23.29
C GLU A 54 34.97 -20.33 22.10
N ASP A 55 36.27 -20.00 22.24
CA ASP A 55 37.30 -20.44 21.29
C ASP A 55 37.66 -21.92 21.51
N LYS A 56 37.13 -22.77 20.65
CA LYS A 56 37.31 -24.23 20.66
C LYS A 56 38.70 -24.67 20.17
N SER A 57 39.53 -23.75 19.66
CA SER A 57 40.94 -24.06 19.33
C SER A 57 41.83 -24.19 20.58
N GLY A 58 41.35 -23.71 21.74
CA GLY A 58 42.06 -23.77 23.02
C GLY A 58 43.16 -22.72 23.19
N ASN A 59 43.21 -21.70 22.31
CA ASN A 59 44.16 -20.59 22.44
C ASN A 59 43.62 -19.46 23.34
N GLY A 60 42.30 -19.43 23.60
CA GLY A 60 41.65 -18.54 24.57
C GLY A 60 41.06 -17.27 23.95
N TYR A 61 40.88 -17.23 22.63
CA TYR A 61 40.38 -16.08 21.88
C TYR A 61 38.85 -15.95 21.92
N HIS A 62 38.27 -15.94 23.11
CA HIS A 62 36.82 -15.93 23.32
C HIS A 62 36.16 -14.66 22.77
N GLY A 63 35.02 -14.84 22.10
CA GLY A 63 34.22 -13.75 21.53
C GLY A 63 33.08 -13.29 22.44
N THR A 64 32.55 -12.09 22.18
CA THR A 64 31.39 -11.50 22.89
C THR A 64 30.37 -10.95 21.89
N LEU A 65 29.13 -11.43 21.94
CA LEU A 65 28.02 -10.93 21.13
C LEU A 65 27.68 -9.48 21.48
N LYS A 66 27.24 -8.73 20.48
CA LYS A 66 26.86 -7.31 20.59
C LYS A 66 25.50 -7.07 19.95
N ASN A 67 24.79 -6.09 20.51
CA ASN A 67 23.46 -5.69 20.10
C ASN A 67 22.50 -6.90 20.11
N GLU A 68 21.73 -7.12 19.06
CA GLU A 68 20.77 -8.23 18.93
C GLU A 68 21.38 -9.60 18.57
N ALA A 69 22.71 -9.71 18.41
CA ALA A 69 23.33 -10.96 17.96
C ALA A 69 23.13 -12.09 18.97
N ALA A 70 22.63 -13.24 18.50
CA ALA A 70 22.14 -14.32 19.36
C ALA A 70 22.55 -15.70 18.85
N LEU A 71 22.95 -16.58 19.78
CA LEU A 71 23.22 -17.99 19.48
C LEU A 71 21.92 -18.79 19.42
N SER A 72 21.84 -19.70 18.46
CA SER A 72 20.85 -20.77 18.39
C SER A 72 21.52 -22.08 17.96
N THR A 73 20.75 -23.15 17.83
CA THR A 73 21.24 -24.41 17.26
C THR A 73 20.35 -24.87 16.10
N THR A 74 20.86 -25.84 15.35
CA THR A 74 20.15 -26.56 14.29
C THR A 74 20.65 -28.00 14.33
N GLY A 75 19.79 -28.94 14.74
CA GLY A 75 20.26 -30.25 15.17
C GLY A 75 21.28 -30.12 16.31
N ASP A 76 22.43 -30.78 16.16
CA ASP A 76 23.58 -30.66 17.08
C ASP A 76 24.58 -29.54 16.66
N ILE A 77 24.23 -28.66 15.70
CA ILE A 77 25.14 -27.63 15.15
C ILE A 77 24.84 -26.25 15.75
N GLY A 78 25.88 -25.55 16.21
CA GLY A 78 25.81 -24.17 16.71
C GLY A 78 25.71 -23.11 15.60
N ILE A 79 24.89 -22.08 15.85
CA ILE A 79 24.54 -21.02 14.90
C ILE A 79 24.65 -19.65 15.57
N LEU A 80 25.38 -18.72 14.97
CA LEU A 80 25.36 -17.29 15.32
C LEU A 80 24.42 -16.54 14.38
N ASN A 81 23.38 -15.91 14.91
CA ASN A 81 22.46 -15.07 14.14
C ASN A 81 22.82 -13.59 14.34
N LEU A 82 23.00 -12.85 13.25
CA LEU A 82 23.37 -11.42 13.26
C LEU A 82 22.17 -10.47 13.40
N GLY A 83 20.94 -10.99 13.40
CA GLY A 83 19.71 -10.19 13.58
C GLY A 83 19.39 -9.25 12.42
N SER A 84 18.43 -8.35 12.64
CA SER A 84 17.73 -7.57 11.61
C SER A 84 18.29 -6.16 11.36
N GLN A 85 19.08 -5.63 12.28
CA GLN A 85 19.60 -4.27 12.34
C GLN A 85 21.12 -4.20 12.28
N ASP A 86 21.80 -4.56 13.36
CA ASP A 86 23.21 -4.29 13.59
C ASP A 86 23.91 -5.27 14.56
N GLY A 87 23.37 -6.47 14.78
CA GLY A 87 24.03 -7.52 15.55
C GLY A 87 25.40 -7.92 14.97
N TYR A 88 26.38 -8.12 15.86
CA TYR A 88 27.72 -8.59 15.48
C TYR A 88 28.41 -9.38 16.61
N LEU A 89 29.41 -10.19 16.24
CA LEU A 89 30.35 -10.78 17.19
C LEU A 89 31.60 -9.91 17.30
N ASP A 90 32.03 -9.61 18.51
CA ASP A 90 33.31 -8.98 18.81
C ASP A 90 34.33 -10.00 19.32
N MET A 91 35.44 -10.13 18.60
CA MET A 91 36.52 -11.08 18.88
C MET A 91 37.65 -10.47 19.72
N GLY A 92 37.54 -9.19 20.10
CA GLY A 92 38.51 -8.50 20.96
C GLY A 92 39.87 -8.24 20.30
N THR A 93 40.77 -7.58 21.05
CA THR A 93 42.10 -7.14 20.56
C THR A 93 43.06 -8.29 20.32
N ASP A 94 42.95 -9.38 21.08
CA ASP A 94 43.97 -10.44 21.12
C ASP A 94 43.94 -11.30 19.86
N VAL A 95 42.76 -11.44 19.23
CA VAL A 95 42.62 -11.99 17.88
C VAL A 95 43.36 -11.12 16.87
N GLY A 96 43.26 -9.80 16.97
CA GLY A 96 43.97 -8.88 16.07
C GLY A 96 45.49 -8.88 16.25
N ALA A 97 45.97 -9.14 17.47
CA ALA A 97 47.38 -9.39 17.74
C ALA A 97 47.85 -10.68 17.06
N MET A 98 47.02 -11.73 17.05
CA MET A 98 47.27 -12.97 16.31
C MET A 98 47.24 -12.73 14.79
N ILE A 99 46.23 -12.04 14.25
CA ILE A 99 46.14 -11.66 12.82
C ILE A 99 47.40 -10.93 12.36
N ALA A 100 47.92 -10.00 13.16
CA ALA A 100 49.15 -9.26 12.86
C ALA A 100 50.45 -10.10 12.90
N THR A 101 50.39 -11.41 13.16
CA THR A 101 51.54 -12.34 13.01
C THR A 101 51.46 -13.24 11.78
N LEU A 102 50.32 -13.28 11.09
CA LEU A 102 50.09 -14.29 10.04
C LEU A 102 50.85 -13.98 8.74
N GLU A 103 51.35 -15.03 8.10
CA GLU A 103 52.03 -14.98 6.79
C GLU A 103 51.13 -15.60 5.72
N ASP A 104 51.31 -16.91 5.47
CA ASP A 104 50.33 -17.76 4.81
C ASP A 104 49.20 -18.03 5.80
N PHE A 105 47.93 -17.94 5.39
CA PHE A 105 46.80 -18.11 6.29
C PHE A 105 45.52 -18.57 5.58
N THR A 106 44.56 -19.02 6.38
CA THR A 106 43.21 -19.39 5.90
C THR A 106 42.16 -18.88 6.87
N VAL A 107 41.06 -18.32 6.35
CA VAL A 107 39.83 -18.00 7.09
C VAL A 107 38.69 -18.77 6.44
N ALA A 108 37.87 -19.46 7.25
CA ALA A 108 36.76 -20.29 6.81
C ALA A 108 35.49 -20.02 7.65
N VAL A 109 34.32 -20.05 7.02
CA VAL A 109 33.02 -19.87 7.70
C VAL A 109 31.86 -20.36 6.83
N ASN A 110 30.83 -20.95 7.45
CA ASN A 110 29.54 -21.20 6.81
C ASN A 110 28.63 -19.99 6.98
N ILE A 111 27.97 -19.54 5.92
CA ILE A 111 27.03 -18.41 5.92
C ILE A 111 25.68 -18.82 5.34
N PHE A 112 24.58 -18.35 5.93
CA PHE A 112 23.24 -18.37 5.36
C PHE A 112 22.69 -16.96 5.38
N ILE A 113 22.34 -16.42 4.21
CA ILE A 113 21.73 -15.09 4.07
C ILE A 113 20.25 -15.30 3.80
N ASP A 114 19.35 -14.68 4.58
CA ASP A 114 17.91 -14.75 4.32
C ASP A 114 17.57 -14.18 2.92
N PRO A 115 16.68 -14.81 2.12
CA PRO A 115 16.27 -14.32 0.80
C PRO A 115 15.88 -12.84 0.75
N THR A 116 15.24 -12.32 1.80
CA THR A 116 14.78 -10.92 1.93
C THR A 116 15.92 -9.92 2.13
N THR A 117 17.10 -10.36 2.58
CA THR A 117 18.21 -9.48 2.98
C THR A 117 18.70 -8.60 1.83
N ASN A 118 18.65 -7.27 1.98
CA ASN A 118 19.24 -6.37 0.99
C ASN A 118 20.76 -6.24 1.18
N ILE A 119 21.51 -7.11 0.49
CA ILE A 119 22.98 -7.14 0.47
C ILE A 119 23.60 -6.31 -0.66
N THR A 120 22.90 -5.35 -1.28
CA THR A 120 23.43 -4.60 -2.44
C THR A 120 24.38 -3.45 -2.05
N GLY A 121 24.12 -2.80 -0.91
CA GLY A 121 24.82 -1.57 -0.50
C GLY A 121 26.28 -1.74 -0.06
N ASN A 122 26.91 -0.61 0.31
CA ASN A 122 28.19 -0.63 1.00
C ASN A 122 28.06 -1.30 2.39
N GLY A 123 29.16 -1.80 2.96
CA GLY A 123 29.13 -2.70 4.11
C GLY A 123 28.96 -4.18 3.73
N ASN A 124 28.07 -4.89 4.41
CA ASN A 124 27.78 -6.31 4.20
C ASN A 124 29.03 -7.21 4.36
N PHE A 125 29.79 -6.99 5.44
CA PHE A 125 31.01 -7.73 5.76
C PHE A 125 30.73 -8.98 6.60
N VAL A 126 31.25 -10.14 6.19
CA VAL A 126 31.20 -11.37 7.00
C VAL A 126 32.21 -11.28 8.13
N TRP A 127 33.43 -10.84 7.82
CA TRP A 127 34.47 -10.54 8.81
C TRP A 127 35.21 -9.25 8.46
N ALA A 128 35.65 -8.53 9.50
CA ALA A 128 36.47 -7.34 9.40
C ALA A 128 37.48 -7.29 10.56
N PHE A 129 38.77 -7.25 10.22
CA PHE A 129 39.87 -6.99 11.14
C PHE A 129 40.45 -5.62 10.80
N SER A 130 40.42 -4.67 11.73
CA SER A 130 40.76 -3.27 11.47
C SER A 130 41.55 -2.63 12.61
N THR A 131 42.50 -1.76 12.28
CA THR A 131 43.28 -0.97 13.25
C THR A 131 42.56 0.33 13.65
N ARG A 132 41.29 0.49 13.28
CA ARG A 132 40.40 1.63 13.62
C ARG A 132 38.93 1.18 13.57
N GLU A 133 38.11 1.69 14.48
CA GLU A 133 36.66 1.39 14.48
C GLU A 133 35.98 1.82 13.17
N SER A 134 36.38 2.98 12.66
CA SER A 134 36.06 3.45 11.31
C SER A 134 37.35 3.82 10.57
N CYS A 135 37.63 3.07 9.51
CA CYS A 135 38.54 3.46 8.45
C CYS A 135 37.93 4.57 7.60
N ASN A 136 38.75 5.21 6.78
CA ASN A 136 38.32 6.15 5.74
C ASN A 136 39.29 6.07 4.53
N GLN A 137 39.26 7.05 3.63
CA GLN A 137 40.07 7.02 2.41
C GLN A 137 41.59 6.96 2.67
N THR A 138 42.08 7.53 3.77
CA THR A 138 43.53 7.72 4.02
C THR A 138 44.01 7.23 5.39
N ARG A 139 43.14 6.64 6.22
CA ARG A 139 43.48 6.19 7.59
C ARG A 139 42.79 4.88 7.99
N GLY A 140 43.59 3.99 8.57
CA GLY A 140 43.19 2.69 9.12
C GLY A 140 43.63 1.54 8.21
N ARG A 141 44.25 0.50 8.79
CA ARG A 141 44.62 -0.71 8.05
C ARG A 141 43.56 -1.76 8.31
N TYR A 142 43.25 -2.57 7.30
CA TYR A 142 42.19 -3.57 7.42
C TYR A 142 42.44 -4.80 6.56
N ILE A 143 41.84 -5.92 6.99
CA ILE A 143 41.60 -7.15 6.24
C ILE A 143 40.12 -7.47 6.40
N ALA A 144 39.37 -7.66 5.32
CA ALA A 144 37.94 -7.92 5.40
C ALA A 144 37.40 -8.71 4.20
N TYR A 145 36.25 -9.36 4.39
CA TYR A 145 35.50 -10.02 3.32
C TYR A 145 34.02 -9.59 3.32
N ARG A 146 33.48 -9.26 2.14
CA ARG A 146 32.09 -8.78 1.97
C ARG A 146 31.29 -9.56 0.92
N VAL A 147 30.01 -9.79 1.20
CA VAL A 147 29.13 -10.66 0.40
C VAL A 147 28.59 -10.02 -0.87
N ASN A 148 28.45 -8.69 -0.94
CA ASN A 148 27.82 -8.02 -2.09
C ASN A 148 28.59 -8.15 -3.43
N GLN A 149 29.89 -8.46 -3.34
CA GLN A 149 30.82 -8.65 -4.45
C GLN A 149 31.63 -9.96 -4.30
N GLN A 150 31.39 -10.71 -3.21
CA GLN A 150 32.19 -11.84 -2.75
C GLN A 150 33.70 -11.53 -2.83
N ARG A 151 34.10 -10.53 -2.02
CA ARG A 151 35.37 -9.81 -2.17
C ARG A 151 36.17 -9.80 -0.89
N TYR A 152 37.39 -10.34 -0.94
CA TYR A 152 38.45 -10.14 0.03
C TYR A 152 39.21 -8.84 -0.28
N ALA A 153 39.50 -8.05 0.75
CA ALA A 153 40.12 -6.74 0.66
C ALA A 153 41.19 -6.53 1.74
N GLN A 154 42.33 -5.93 1.38
CA GLN A 154 43.37 -5.55 2.34
C GLN A 154 44.02 -4.20 2.01
N SER A 155 44.14 -3.34 3.03
CA SER A 155 44.70 -1.99 2.94
C SER A 155 45.77 -1.71 3.99
N SER A 156 46.79 -0.96 3.60
CA SER A 156 47.87 -0.45 4.46
C SER A 156 47.65 0.99 4.96
N GLY A 157 46.55 1.65 4.60
CA GLY A 157 46.32 3.06 4.94
C GLY A 157 45.00 3.68 4.44
N GLY A 158 43.87 3.03 4.68
CA GLY A 158 42.55 3.48 4.24
C GLY A 158 42.18 3.00 2.83
N TRP A 159 40.92 3.15 2.42
CA TRP A 159 40.43 2.54 1.17
C TRP A 159 41.07 3.12 -0.11
N GLY A 160 41.66 4.31 -0.06
CA GLY A 160 42.48 4.88 -1.14
C GLY A 160 43.89 4.27 -1.24
N ASN A 161 44.29 3.45 -0.26
CA ASN A 161 45.55 2.69 -0.22
C ASN A 161 45.29 1.17 -0.08
N GLU A 162 44.16 0.70 -0.60
CA GLU A 162 43.87 -0.72 -0.74
C GLU A 162 44.70 -1.32 -1.88
N VAL A 163 45.40 -2.43 -1.62
CA VAL A 163 46.37 -3.03 -2.56
C VAL A 163 46.15 -4.52 -2.83
N VAL A 164 45.23 -5.15 -2.07
CA VAL A 164 44.68 -6.47 -2.40
C VAL A 164 43.17 -6.33 -2.49
N GLY A 165 42.60 -6.78 -3.61
CA GLY A 165 41.17 -6.73 -3.90
C GLY A 165 40.77 -7.92 -4.77
N ILE A 166 40.63 -9.08 -4.14
CA ILE A 166 40.33 -10.35 -4.82
C ILE A 166 38.84 -10.60 -4.71
N GLN A 167 38.14 -10.78 -5.82
CA GLN A 167 36.69 -10.87 -5.87
C GLN A 167 36.22 -11.90 -6.89
N ILE A 168 35.08 -12.54 -6.60
CA ILE A 168 34.35 -13.36 -7.57
C ILE A 168 33.54 -12.43 -8.49
N GLY A 169 32.93 -11.39 -7.92
CA GLY A 169 31.98 -10.51 -8.60
C GLY A 169 30.54 -11.03 -8.48
N GLY A 170 29.61 -10.09 -8.27
CA GLY A 170 28.22 -10.41 -7.91
C GLY A 170 28.05 -10.75 -6.42
N ALA A 171 26.80 -10.68 -5.96
CA ALA A 171 26.46 -10.97 -4.57
C ALA A 171 26.53 -12.49 -4.28
N ALA A 172 26.79 -12.84 -3.01
CA ALA A 172 26.65 -14.21 -2.52
C ALA A 172 25.19 -14.71 -2.63
N ARG A 173 24.99 -16.02 -2.55
CA ARG A 173 23.65 -16.59 -2.60
C ARG A 173 22.87 -16.29 -1.32
N LYS A 174 21.56 -16.51 -1.39
CA LYS A 174 20.63 -16.39 -0.27
C LYS A 174 19.72 -17.62 -0.23
N GLY A 175 19.19 -17.95 0.94
CA GLY A 175 18.25 -19.05 1.14
C GLY A 175 18.89 -20.44 1.21
N GLU A 176 20.21 -20.56 1.10
CA GLU A 176 20.98 -21.80 1.33
C GLU A 176 22.26 -21.49 2.12
N TRP A 177 22.80 -22.48 2.84
CA TRP A 177 24.11 -22.35 3.50
C TRP A 177 25.23 -22.53 2.49
N GLU A 178 26.07 -21.50 2.30
CA GLU A 178 27.33 -21.55 1.56
C GLU A 178 28.52 -21.58 2.52
N ASN A 179 29.54 -22.39 2.24
CA ASN A 179 30.83 -22.34 2.92
C ASN A 179 31.79 -21.40 2.18
N VAL A 180 32.31 -20.38 2.85
CA VAL A 180 33.26 -19.39 2.32
C VAL A 180 34.63 -19.65 2.91
N ILE A 181 35.66 -19.80 2.07
CA ILE A 181 37.05 -19.93 2.51
C ILE A 181 37.94 -18.97 1.71
N TYR A 182 38.68 -18.11 2.41
CA TYR A 182 39.82 -17.38 1.86
C TYR A 182 41.12 -18.06 2.26
N VAL A 183 41.96 -18.39 1.28
CA VAL A 183 43.30 -18.98 1.49
C VAL A 183 44.33 -18.04 0.87
N GLN A 184 45.40 -17.72 1.61
CA GLN A 184 46.57 -17.01 1.07
C GLN A 184 47.83 -17.84 1.27
N SER A 185 48.59 -18.03 0.20
CA SER A 185 49.95 -18.58 0.23
C SER A 185 50.92 -17.65 -0.49
N GLY A 186 51.93 -17.16 0.23
CA GLY A 186 52.77 -16.05 -0.19
C GLY A 186 51.95 -14.88 -0.70
N ASN A 187 52.21 -14.50 -1.95
CA ASN A 187 51.55 -13.38 -2.64
C ASN A 187 50.32 -13.81 -3.46
N THR A 188 49.74 -14.98 -3.21
CA THR A 188 48.56 -15.48 -3.93
C THR A 188 47.41 -15.72 -2.96
N GLY A 189 46.38 -14.89 -3.06
CA GLY A 189 45.10 -15.09 -2.39
C GLY A 189 44.11 -15.84 -3.28
N SER A 190 43.23 -16.63 -2.69
CA SER A 190 42.23 -17.47 -3.37
C SER A 190 40.93 -17.52 -2.56
N ILE A 191 39.78 -17.38 -3.24
CA ILE A 191 38.47 -17.55 -2.61
C ILE A 191 37.84 -18.84 -3.14
N TYR A 192 37.44 -19.69 -2.22
CA TYR A 192 36.67 -20.90 -2.45
C TYR A 192 35.25 -20.71 -1.92
N ILE A 193 34.26 -21.25 -2.63
CA ILE A 193 32.86 -21.33 -2.19
C ILE A 193 32.45 -22.80 -2.32
N ASN A 194 31.89 -23.36 -1.24
CA ASN A 194 31.52 -24.78 -1.14
C ASN A 194 32.68 -25.74 -1.49
N GLY A 195 33.92 -25.29 -1.26
CA GLY A 195 35.15 -26.02 -1.55
C GLY A 195 35.68 -25.88 -2.98
N GLU A 196 34.90 -25.32 -3.91
CA GLU A 196 35.34 -25.03 -5.26
C GLU A 196 36.13 -23.71 -5.34
N LEU A 197 37.28 -23.71 -6.00
CA LEU A 197 38.03 -22.48 -6.28
C LEU A 197 37.22 -21.60 -7.25
N ARG A 198 36.86 -20.37 -6.81
CA ARG A 198 36.06 -19.44 -7.61
C ARG A 198 36.90 -18.34 -8.24
N THR A 199 37.94 -17.89 -7.55
CA THR A 199 38.86 -16.83 -8.02
C THR A 199 40.19 -16.91 -7.27
N SER A 200 41.27 -16.45 -7.90
CA SER A 200 42.58 -16.26 -7.28
C SER A 200 43.29 -15.04 -7.87
N GLY A 201 44.14 -14.39 -7.07
CA GLY A 201 44.79 -13.15 -7.46
C GLY A 201 46.00 -12.79 -6.62
N ASN A 202 46.68 -11.71 -7.01
CA ASN A 202 47.84 -11.20 -6.31
C ASN A 202 47.44 -10.58 -4.96
N ALA A 203 47.89 -11.19 -3.87
CA ALA A 203 47.77 -10.69 -2.51
C ALA A 203 49.14 -10.22 -2.03
N SER A 204 49.57 -9.06 -2.52
CA SER A 204 50.94 -8.54 -2.35
C SER A 204 51.30 -8.05 -0.94
N LEU A 205 50.37 -8.12 0.01
CA LEU A 205 50.59 -7.98 1.44
C LEU A 205 50.13 -9.25 2.15
N GLN A 206 50.88 -9.70 3.15
CA GLN A 206 50.43 -10.66 4.15
C GLN A 206 49.92 -9.91 5.40
N PRO A 207 49.17 -10.54 6.32
CA PRO A 207 48.65 -9.86 7.51
C PRO A 207 49.72 -9.21 8.40
N LYS A 208 50.88 -9.85 8.57
CA LYS A 208 52.06 -9.26 9.24
C LYS A 208 52.51 -7.91 8.65
N ASP A 209 52.29 -7.68 7.36
CA ASP A 209 52.73 -6.45 6.68
C ASP A 209 51.83 -5.24 7.01
N MET A 210 50.73 -5.46 7.74
CA MET A 210 50.00 -4.37 8.40
C MET A 210 50.84 -3.66 9.48
N GLY A 211 51.89 -4.29 10.01
CA GLY A 211 52.90 -3.66 10.87
C GLY A 211 52.40 -3.12 12.23
N GLN A 212 51.17 -3.45 12.61
CA GLN A 212 50.56 -3.17 13.91
C GLN A 212 49.34 -4.10 14.12
N SER A 213 48.93 -4.30 15.38
CA SER A 213 47.71 -5.05 15.72
C SER A 213 46.46 -4.41 15.12
N THR A 214 45.43 -5.22 14.84
CA THR A 214 44.06 -4.73 14.61
C THR A 214 43.31 -4.68 15.93
N ASP A 215 42.79 -3.50 16.31
CA ASP A 215 42.13 -3.31 17.61
C ASP A 215 40.62 -3.63 17.55
N TYR A 216 40.07 -3.80 16.34
CA TYR A 216 38.64 -3.97 16.07
C TYR A 216 38.44 -5.17 15.14
N ASN A 217 37.92 -6.27 15.69
CA ASN A 217 37.95 -7.59 15.05
C ASN A 217 36.56 -8.23 15.17
N TRP A 218 35.78 -8.23 14.09
CA TRP A 218 34.35 -8.50 14.14
C TRP A 218 33.84 -9.47 13.07
N LEU A 219 32.75 -10.17 13.38
CA LEU A 219 31.90 -10.84 12.39
C LEU A 219 30.58 -10.07 12.23
N GLY A 220 30.17 -9.76 11.01
CA GLY A 220 28.93 -9.05 10.68
C GLY A 220 28.99 -7.52 10.63
N ARG A 221 29.95 -6.88 11.34
CA ARG A 221 30.07 -5.42 11.44
C ARG A 221 31.03 -4.80 10.39
N PRO A 222 30.63 -3.71 9.69
CA PRO A 222 31.52 -2.94 8.83
C PRO A 222 32.53 -2.09 9.62
N HIS A 223 33.70 -1.88 9.04
CA HIS A 223 34.77 -1.01 9.57
C HIS A 223 34.82 0.37 8.87
N PHE A 224 33.68 0.83 8.33
CA PHE A 224 33.49 2.14 7.71
C PHE A 224 32.22 2.80 8.26
N SER A 225 32.26 4.12 8.47
CA SER A 225 31.07 4.87 8.91
C SER A 225 30.07 5.02 7.77
N GLY A 226 28.80 4.68 8.02
CA GLY A 226 27.71 4.71 7.04
C GLY A 226 27.57 3.46 6.17
N ASP A 227 28.45 2.48 6.31
CA ASP A 227 28.31 1.16 5.68
C ASP A 227 27.27 0.31 6.44
N VAL A 228 26.57 -0.59 5.74
CA VAL A 228 25.49 -1.41 6.31
C VAL A 228 26.04 -2.67 6.99
N TYR A 229 25.46 -3.06 8.13
CA TYR A 229 25.74 -4.35 8.79
C TYR A 229 25.22 -5.53 7.96
N LEU A 230 25.82 -6.71 8.16
CA LEU A 230 25.37 -7.95 7.51
C LEU A 230 24.12 -8.51 8.21
N LYS A 231 22.99 -7.85 7.97
CA LYS A 231 21.65 -8.17 8.47
C LYS A 231 21.16 -9.56 8.03
N ASN A 232 20.16 -10.09 8.74
CA ASN A 232 19.41 -11.33 8.49
C ASN A 232 20.27 -12.51 8.00
N THR A 233 21.47 -12.62 8.57
CA THR A 233 22.47 -13.62 8.19
C THR A 233 22.83 -14.46 9.41
N SER A 234 22.89 -15.77 9.20
CA SER A 234 23.35 -16.75 10.18
C SER A 234 24.74 -17.25 9.78
N LEU A 235 25.60 -17.50 10.78
CA LEU A 235 26.97 -17.98 10.63
C LEU A 235 27.16 -19.29 11.40
N SER A 236 28.00 -20.19 10.88
CA SER A 236 28.40 -21.41 11.57
C SER A 236 29.86 -21.78 11.24
N ASP A 237 30.52 -22.53 12.12
CA ASP A 237 31.90 -23.03 11.99
C ASP A 237 32.95 -21.99 11.51
N PHE A 238 33.12 -20.89 12.23
CA PHE A 238 34.13 -19.88 11.92
C PHE A 238 35.53 -20.33 12.37
N ARG A 239 36.52 -20.32 11.47
CA ARG A 239 37.90 -20.77 11.74
C ARG A 239 38.97 -19.85 11.16
N ILE A 240 40.11 -19.75 11.85
CA ILE A 240 41.32 -19.10 11.34
C ILE A 240 42.53 -20.03 11.52
N TYR A 241 43.38 -20.13 10.49
CA TYR A 241 44.60 -20.93 10.45
C TYR A 241 45.83 -20.08 10.11
N ASN A 242 46.98 -20.34 10.76
CA ASN A 242 48.27 -19.71 10.46
C ASN A 242 49.05 -20.36 9.31
N ARG A 243 48.32 -20.93 8.35
CA ARG A 243 48.85 -21.53 7.12
C ARG A 243 47.80 -21.53 6.01
N ALA A 244 48.25 -21.68 4.78
CA ALA A 244 47.39 -22.08 3.68
C ALA A 244 46.91 -23.54 3.87
N LEU A 245 45.60 -23.77 3.74
CA LEU A 245 45.04 -25.13 3.64
C LEU A 245 45.12 -25.64 2.20
N ASN A 246 45.28 -26.96 2.04
CA ASN A 246 45.24 -27.61 0.74
C ASN A 246 43.82 -28.09 0.38
N GLN A 247 43.58 -28.44 -0.89
CA GLN A 247 42.25 -28.85 -1.38
C GLN A 247 41.62 -30.01 -0.58
N SER A 248 42.42 -30.95 -0.05
CA SER A 248 41.91 -32.06 0.75
C SER A 248 41.50 -31.66 2.17
N GLU A 249 41.91 -30.49 2.64
CA GLU A 249 41.52 -29.91 3.94
C GLU A 249 40.32 -28.97 3.75
N ILE A 250 40.34 -28.18 2.67
CA ILE A 250 39.19 -27.39 2.18
C ILE A 250 37.95 -28.27 2.03
N ASN A 251 38.09 -29.45 1.41
CA ASN A 251 37.00 -30.42 1.25
C ASN A 251 36.54 -31.08 2.57
N GLN A 252 37.32 -30.98 3.66
CA GLN A 252 36.88 -31.47 4.98
C GLN A 252 36.05 -30.42 5.71
N LEU A 253 36.36 -29.13 5.55
CA LEU A 253 35.57 -28.03 6.11
C LEU A 253 34.16 -27.95 5.52
N THR A 254 33.99 -28.34 4.25
CA THR A 254 32.68 -28.36 3.57
C THR A 254 31.87 -29.63 3.84
N ALA A 255 32.45 -30.65 4.47
CA ALA A 255 31.86 -31.99 4.55
C ALA A 255 30.58 -32.08 5.40
N GLN A 256 30.28 -31.07 6.23
CA GLN A 256 29.05 -30.98 7.02
C GLN A 256 27.97 -30.09 6.38
N LEU A 257 28.27 -29.39 5.27
CA LEU A 257 27.37 -28.38 4.70
C LEU A 257 26.06 -28.97 4.14
N GLU A 258 26.09 -30.20 3.63
CA GLU A 258 24.88 -30.92 3.20
C GLU A 258 24.00 -31.30 4.40
N THR A 259 24.61 -31.74 5.50
CA THR A 259 23.90 -32.05 6.76
C THR A 259 23.31 -30.79 7.40
N LEU A 260 24.06 -29.68 7.43
CA LEU A 260 23.59 -28.39 7.95
C LEU A 260 22.39 -27.87 7.15
N ASN A 261 22.44 -27.88 5.81
CA ASN A 261 21.28 -27.50 4.98
C ASN A 261 20.06 -28.42 5.24
N LEU A 262 20.28 -29.73 5.36
CA LEU A 262 19.20 -30.70 5.60
C LEU A 262 18.53 -30.50 6.97
N GLU A 263 19.32 -30.41 8.04
CA GLU A 263 18.81 -30.22 9.42
C GLU A 263 18.18 -28.83 9.59
N PHE A 264 18.74 -27.79 8.97
CA PHE A 264 18.16 -26.44 8.95
C PHE A 264 16.80 -26.42 8.27
N ALA A 265 16.67 -27.07 7.11
CA ALA A 265 15.40 -27.18 6.41
C ALA A 265 14.36 -27.98 7.21
N GLN A 266 14.76 -29.09 7.85
CA GLN A 266 13.87 -29.89 8.69
C GLN A 266 13.37 -29.09 9.91
N GLN A 267 14.26 -28.41 10.63
CA GLN A 267 13.90 -27.58 11.77
C GLN A 267 12.99 -26.42 11.35
N THR A 268 13.30 -25.74 10.24
CA THR A 268 12.52 -24.61 9.71
C THR A 268 11.07 -25.02 9.37
N VAL A 269 10.87 -26.17 8.71
CA VAL A 269 9.51 -26.70 8.46
C VAL A 269 8.83 -27.17 9.75
N GLN A 270 9.57 -27.74 10.70
CA GLN A 270 9.02 -28.19 11.98
C GLN A 270 8.55 -27.03 12.87
N ASP A 271 9.26 -25.91 12.89
CA ASP A 271 8.84 -24.73 13.64
C ASP A 271 7.66 -24.02 12.98
N ALA A 272 7.61 -23.95 11.64
CA ALA A 272 6.43 -23.50 10.92
C ALA A 272 5.21 -24.42 11.16
N TYR A 273 5.42 -25.74 11.21
CA TYR A 273 4.37 -26.71 11.59
C TYR A 273 3.87 -26.46 13.01
N ASN A 274 4.75 -26.12 13.95
CA ASN A 274 4.37 -25.80 15.33
C ASN A 274 3.56 -24.49 15.40
N ALA A 275 4.01 -23.45 14.71
CA ALA A 275 3.39 -22.12 14.70
C ALA A 275 2.03 -22.06 13.97
N LEU A 276 1.83 -22.84 12.90
CA LEU A 276 0.63 -22.78 12.07
C LEU A 276 -0.65 -23.11 12.86
N THR A 277 -1.60 -22.17 12.90
CA THR A 277 -2.91 -22.32 13.55
C THR A 277 -4.00 -21.68 12.69
N LEU A 278 -5.25 -22.13 12.86
CA LEU A 278 -6.44 -21.62 12.17
C LEU A 278 -7.48 -21.02 13.15
N GLY A 279 -7.08 -20.73 14.39
CA GLY A 279 -7.99 -20.19 15.41
C GLY A 279 -9.05 -21.19 15.86
N ASN A 280 -10.31 -20.77 15.91
CA ASN A 280 -11.44 -21.63 16.28
C ASN A 280 -11.96 -22.40 15.05
N THR A 281 -11.93 -23.73 15.12
CA THR A 281 -12.34 -24.63 14.03
C THR A 281 -13.61 -25.43 14.36
N ASP A 282 -14.25 -25.19 15.51
CA ASP A 282 -15.37 -26.00 16.03
C ASP A 282 -16.77 -25.47 15.62
N GLU A 283 -16.90 -24.20 15.24
CA GLU A 283 -18.17 -23.58 14.78
C GLU A 283 -17.95 -22.65 13.57
N VAL A 284 -17.43 -23.18 12.46
CA VAL A 284 -17.08 -22.36 11.29
C VAL A 284 -18.32 -21.94 10.50
N ARG A 285 -18.50 -20.61 10.36
CA ARG A 285 -19.63 -19.93 9.69
C ARG A 285 -19.24 -19.13 8.44
N SER A 286 -17.96 -18.86 8.26
CA SER A 286 -17.39 -18.00 7.20
C SER A 286 -16.20 -18.70 6.54
N ASP A 287 -15.73 -18.15 5.43
CA ASP A 287 -14.46 -18.53 4.81
C ASP A 287 -13.30 -18.44 5.83
N LEU A 288 -12.33 -19.35 5.71
CA LEU A 288 -11.11 -19.38 6.51
C LEU A 288 -10.01 -18.61 5.78
N ASP A 289 -9.32 -17.70 6.48
CA ASP A 289 -8.06 -17.15 5.99
C ASP A 289 -6.96 -18.23 6.11
N LEU A 290 -6.32 -18.55 4.98
CA LEU A 290 -5.34 -19.63 4.87
C LEU A 290 -3.98 -19.06 4.44
N PRO A 291 -2.98 -18.99 5.35
CA PRO A 291 -1.69 -18.42 5.01
C PRO A 291 -0.97 -19.28 3.96
N ASN A 292 -0.50 -18.64 2.89
CA ASN A 292 0.34 -19.26 1.85
C ASN A 292 1.83 -19.36 2.25
N TYR A 293 2.24 -18.63 3.30
CA TYR A 293 3.59 -18.68 3.87
C TYR A 293 3.55 -18.55 5.39
N ILE A 294 4.49 -19.22 6.08
CA ILE A 294 4.76 -19.03 7.51
C ILE A 294 6.16 -18.43 7.68
N ASN A 295 6.26 -17.42 8.55
CA ASN A 295 7.45 -16.65 8.86
C ASN A 295 8.18 -16.08 7.61
N GLY A 296 7.44 -15.83 6.53
CA GLY A 296 7.98 -15.34 5.25
C GLY A 296 8.91 -16.30 4.51
N ARG A 297 9.02 -17.57 4.93
CA ARG A 297 10.00 -18.54 4.38
C ARG A 297 9.41 -19.89 4.00
N VAL A 298 8.53 -20.45 4.84
CA VAL A 298 7.98 -21.79 4.62
C VAL A 298 6.71 -21.66 3.81
N GLN A 299 6.73 -22.15 2.58
CA GLN A 299 5.56 -22.20 1.69
C GLN A 299 4.52 -23.15 2.27
N VAL A 300 3.25 -22.80 2.20
CA VAL A 300 2.14 -23.64 2.64
C VAL A 300 1.14 -23.78 1.50
N SER A 301 0.80 -25.02 1.18
CA SER A 301 -0.27 -25.37 0.24
C SER A 301 -1.35 -26.14 0.98
N TRP A 302 -2.61 -25.98 0.57
CA TRP A 302 -3.76 -26.45 1.33
C TRP A 302 -4.61 -27.44 0.54
N SER A 303 -5.08 -28.50 1.20
CA SER A 303 -5.97 -29.50 0.61
C SER A 303 -7.09 -29.93 1.55
N SER A 304 -8.34 -29.77 1.10
CA SER A 304 -9.55 -30.21 1.79
C SER A 304 -9.94 -31.62 1.35
N ASP A 305 -10.33 -32.48 2.30
CA ASP A 305 -10.91 -33.79 1.96
C ASP A 305 -12.37 -33.72 1.49
N ASN A 306 -13.03 -32.55 1.61
CA ASN A 306 -14.43 -32.34 1.26
C ASN A 306 -14.69 -30.97 0.60
N LEU A 307 -14.28 -30.88 -0.67
CA LEU A 307 -14.46 -29.69 -1.52
C LEU A 307 -15.90 -29.21 -1.71
N GLN A 308 -16.92 -29.98 -1.30
CA GLN A 308 -18.32 -29.53 -1.29
C GLN A 308 -18.58 -28.50 -0.18
N TYR A 309 -17.86 -28.57 0.95
CA TYR A 309 -18.11 -27.73 2.13
C TYR A 309 -16.94 -26.79 2.44
N LEU A 310 -15.71 -27.13 2.04
CA LEU A 310 -14.52 -26.29 2.23
C LEU A 310 -13.57 -26.43 1.03
N SER A 311 -13.21 -25.31 0.38
CA SER A 311 -12.23 -25.32 -0.70
C SER A 311 -10.78 -25.38 -0.18
N ASN A 312 -9.84 -25.66 -1.09
CA ASN A 312 -8.40 -25.52 -0.83
C ASN A 312 -7.97 -24.06 -0.58
N THR A 313 -8.82 -23.07 -0.86
CA THR A 313 -8.59 -21.63 -0.62
C THR A 313 -9.35 -21.13 0.62
N GLY A 314 -9.83 -22.03 1.48
CA GLY A 314 -10.55 -21.68 2.71
C GLY A 314 -12.03 -21.35 2.53
N LYS A 315 -12.56 -21.34 1.30
CA LYS A 315 -13.95 -20.95 1.02
C LYS A 315 -14.95 -21.97 1.57
N VAL A 316 -15.86 -21.52 2.43
CA VAL A 316 -16.81 -22.35 3.18
C VAL A 316 -18.20 -22.31 2.55
N THR A 317 -18.72 -23.50 2.24
CA THR A 317 -20.12 -23.71 1.86
C THR A 317 -20.83 -24.44 2.99
N ARG A 318 -21.79 -23.78 3.63
CA ARG A 318 -22.47 -24.35 4.82
C ARG A 318 -23.59 -25.33 4.43
N PRO A 319 -23.85 -26.37 5.25
CA PRO A 319 -25.06 -27.18 5.12
C PRO A 319 -26.31 -26.29 5.19
N ALA A 320 -27.33 -26.55 4.37
CA ALA A 320 -28.59 -25.80 4.45
C ALA A 320 -29.30 -26.04 5.81
N TYR A 321 -30.13 -25.08 6.24
CA TYR A 321 -30.87 -25.16 7.50
C TYR A 321 -31.60 -26.51 7.69
N GLY A 322 -31.51 -27.07 8.90
CA GLY A 322 -32.09 -28.36 9.27
C GLY A 322 -31.21 -29.58 8.98
N ASN A 323 -30.08 -29.43 8.29
CA ASN A 323 -29.04 -30.46 8.17
C ASN A 323 -28.10 -30.45 9.40
N PRO A 324 -27.41 -31.57 9.71
CA PRO A 324 -26.34 -31.57 10.70
C PRO A 324 -25.12 -30.77 10.22
N SER A 325 -24.24 -30.41 11.17
CA SER A 325 -22.89 -29.93 10.90
C SER A 325 -22.06 -30.96 10.14
N VAL A 326 -21.05 -30.51 9.40
CA VAL A 326 -20.14 -31.34 8.63
C VAL A 326 -18.71 -31.11 9.11
N GLU A 327 -18.06 -32.18 9.55
CA GLU A 327 -16.61 -32.20 9.79
C GLU A 327 -15.87 -32.36 8.44
N VAL A 328 -14.80 -31.59 8.24
CA VAL A 328 -13.93 -31.61 7.07
C VAL A 328 -12.47 -31.65 7.53
N THR A 329 -11.64 -32.48 6.92
CA THR A 329 -10.19 -32.47 7.18
C THR A 329 -9.49 -31.51 6.22
N LEU A 330 -9.08 -30.35 6.72
CA LEU A 330 -8.22 -29.43 5.97
C LEU A 330 -6.76 -29.71 6.29
N THR A 331 -5.95 -30.02 5.28
CA THR A 331 -4.53 -30.36 5.43
C THR A 331 -3.64 -29.28 4.84
N ALA A 332 -2.81 -28.66 5.68
CA ALA A 332 -1.67 -27.88 5.24
C ALA A 332 -0.52 -28.81 4.86
N THR A 333 0.10 -28.61 3.71
CA THR A 333 1.41 -29.16 3.34
C THR A 333 2.41 -28.01 3.36
N LEU A 334 3.27 -28.02 4.38
CA LEU A 334 4.35 -27.06 4.56
C LEU A 334 5.59 -27.55 3.81
N PHE A 335 6.29 -26.66 3.11
CA PHE A 335 7.46 -26.98 2.28
C PHE A 335 8.57 -25.93 2.41
N PHE A 336 9.82 -26.40 2.52
CA PHE A 336 11.03 -25.58 2.43
C PHE A 336 12.23 -26.45 2.06
N GLN A 337 13.01 -26.03 1.06
CA GLN A 337 14.24 -26.70 0.57
C GLN A 337 14.13 -28.24 0.43
N GLY A 338 13.04 -28.74 -0.17
CA GLY A 338 12.85 -30.17 -0.39
C GLY A 338 12.37 -30.97 0.82
N GLN A 339 12.30 -30.36 2.02
CA GLN A 339 11.66 -30.94 3.19
C GLN A 339 10.18 -30.55 3.24
N SER A 340 9.33 -31.44 3.75
CA SER A 340 7.91 -31.17 3.93
C SER A 340 7.31 -31.85 5.16
N LEU A 341 6.29 -31.21 5.74
CA LEU A 341 5.43 -31.76 6.78
C LEU A 341 3.97 -31.47 6.43
N GLN A 342 3.06 -32.32 6.91
CA GLN A 342 1.62 -32.14 6.72
C GLN A 342 0.91 -32.00 8.06
N LYS A 343 0.11 -30.93 8.21
CA LYS A 343 -0.68 -30.65 9.41
C LYS A 343 -2.17 -30.68 9.05
N ALA A 344 -2.89 -31.62 9.64
CA ALA A 344 -4.34 -31.75 9.47
C ALA A 344 -5.08 -30.98 10.56
N PHE A 345 -6.15 -30.29 10.16
CA PHE A 345 -7.09 -29.57 11.01
C PHE A 345 -8.49 -30.16 10.78
N THR A 346 -9.21 -30.48 11.85
CA THR A 346 -10.63 -30.83 11.77
C THR A 346 -11.44 -29.53 11.79
N ILE A 347 -12.15 -29.26 10.70
CA ILE A 347 -12.98 -28.07 10.53
C ILE A 347 -14.45 -28.49 10.65
N THR A 348 -15.14 -28.02 11.68
CA THR A 348 -16.57 -28.28 11.91
C THR A 348 -17.39 -27.13 11.34
N ILE A 349 -17.97 -27.36 10.16
CA ILE A 349 -18.79 -26.38 9.44
C ILE A 349 -20.25 -26.58 9.84
N ILE A 350 -20.84 -25.54 10.43
CA ILE A 350 -22.17 -25.61 11.02
C ILE A 350 -23.25 -25.13 10.03
N PRO A 351 -24.47 -25.71 10.07
CA PRO A 351 -25.54 -25.38 9.13
C PRO A 351 -25.90 -23.89 9.14
N ALA A 352 -26.38 -23.40 8.01
CA ALA A 352 -27.04 -22.10 7.91
C ALA A 352 -28.24 -22.03 8.87
N LEU A 353 -28.46 -20.88 9.48
CA LEU A 353 -29.65 -20.63 10.29
C LEU A 353 -30.92 -20.53 9.42
N ASP A 354 -32.09 -20.65 10.04
CA ASP A 354 -33.34 -20.25 9.39
C ASP A 354 -33.37 -18.72 9.20
N ALA A 355 -34.20 -18.22 8.27
CA ALA A 355 -34.19 -16.80 7.91
C ALA A 355 -34.56 -15.84 9.06
N GLN A 356 -35.26 -16.29 10.10
CA GLN A 356 -35.53 -15.46 11.28
C GLN A 356 -34.31 -15.44 12.21
N SER A 357 -33.77 -16.62 12.54
CA SER A 357 -32.58 -16.74 13.39
C SER A 357 -31.33 -16.11 12.75
N ALA A 358 -31.20 -16.16 11.42
CA ALA A 358 -30.16 -15.50 10.63
C ALA A 358 -30.22 -13.97 10.80
N VAL A 359 -31.38 -13.36 10.57
CA VAL A 359 -31.61 -11.92 10.76
C VAL A 359 -31.31 -11.48 12.19
N THR A 360 -31.76 -12.27 13.19
CA THR A 360 -31.47 -11.99 14.60
C THR A 360 -30.00 -12.20 14.97
N HIS A 361 -29.27 -13.12 14.34
CA HIS A 361 -27.83 -13.27 14.54
C HIS A 361 -27.07 -12.08 13.93
N ASP A 362 -27.34 -11.79 12.66
CA ASP A 362 -26.65 -10.76 11.88
C ASP A 362 -26.82 -9.36 12.51
N ILE A 363 -28.04 -8.95 12.83
CA ILE A 363 -28.29 -7.64 13.44
C ILE A 363 -27.61 -7.50 14.82
N ASN A 364 -27.48 -8.58 15.57
CA ASN A 364 -26.83 -8.55 16.89
C ASN A 364 -25.30 -8.53 16.77
N ALA A 365 -24.73 -9.22 15.77
CA ALA A 365 -23.29 -9.32 15.52
C ALA A 365 -22.65 -8.02 15.02
N ILE A 366 -23.43 -7.07 14.48
CA ILE A 366 -22.94 -5.72 14.15
C ILE A 366 -22.52 -5.01 15.44
N ASP A 367 -21.27 -4.56 15.51
CA ASP A 367 -20.74 -3.62 16.49
C ASP A 367 -20.04 -2.47 15.76
N LEU A 368 -20.15 -1.25 16.29
CA LEU A 368 -19.48 -0.04 15.78
C LEU A 368 -18.45 0.52 16.79
N GLY A 369 -18.45 0.03 18.03
CA GLY A 369 -17.63 0.51 19.14
C GLY A 369 -18.07 1.85 19.74
N ASP A 370 -17.82 2.04 21.03
CA ASP A 370 -18.03 3.30 21.73
C ASP A 370 -16.89 4.29 21.41
N ARG A 371 -17.01 5.04 20.31
CA ARG A 371 -16.04 6.09 19.94
C ARG A 371 -16.65 7.30 19.24
N CYS A 372 -15.89 8.39 19.23
CA CYS A 372 -16.17 9.57 18.41
C CYS A 372 -15.41 9.47 17.07
N PHE A 373 -15.97 10.09 16.03
CA PHE A 373 -15.46 10.07 14.66
C PHE A 373 -15.20 11.50 14.17
N TRP A 374 -14.19 11.65 13.32
CA TRP A 374 -13.84 12.88 12.61
C TRP A 374 -14.48 12.92 11.22
N LEU A 375 -14.00 13.77 10.30
CA LEU A 375 -14.44 13.83 8.89
C LEU A 375 -13.99 12.59 8.09
N GLN A 376 -14.58 11.43 8.40
CA GLN A 376 -14.22 10.13 7.86
C GLN A 376 -15.46 9.27 7.57
N LYS A 377 -15.29 8.21 6.78
CA LYS A 377 -16.32 7.19 6.60
C LYS A 377 -16.30 6.17 7.74
N ILE A 378 -17.47 5.90 8.31
CA ILE A 378 -17.73 4.78 9.22
C ILE A 378 -18.03 3.56 8.35
N ASN A 379 -17.33 2.45 8.57
CA ASN A 379 -17.54 1.21 7.82
C ASN A 379 -18.83 0.51 8.27
N LEU A 380 -19.94 0.81 7.60
CA LEU A 380 -21.24 0.20 7.88
C LEU A 380 -21.44 -1.08 7.05
N PRO A 381 -21.59 -2.28 7.66
CA PRO A 381 -21.75 -3.52 6.92
C PRO A 381 -23.10 -3.57 6.18
N THR A 382 -23.07 -3.94 4.90
CA THR A 382 -24.27 -4.08 4.04
C THR A 382 -24.77 -5.52 3.90
N LYS A 383 -24.02 -6.50 4.45
CA LYS A 383 -24.36 -7.93 4.48
C LYS A 383 -23.98 -8.53 5.84
N GLY A 384 -24.80 -9.46 6.34
CA GLY A 384 -24.56 -10.22 7.57
C GLY A 384 -23.89 -11.57 7.34
N LEU A 385 -23.39 -12.19 8.41
CA LEU A 385 -22.65 -13.46 8.42
C LEU A 385 -23.53 -14.69 8.10
N GLU A 386 -24.84 -14.59 8.33
CA GLU A 386 -25.87 -15.57 7.99
C GLU A 386 -26.64 -15.19 6.70
N GLY A 387 -26.14 -14.18 5.97
CA GLY A 387 -26.60 -13.82 4.62
C GLY A 387 -27.70 -12.76 4.54
N SER A 388 -28.06 -12.10 5.65
CA SER A 388 -29.03 -11.00 5.62
C SER A 388 -28.47 -9.78 4.88
N THR A 389 -29.28 -9.12 4.04
CA THR A 389 -28.94 -7.77 3.54
C THR A 389 -29.17 -6.76 4.66
N ILE A 390 -28.24 -5.83 4.88
CA ILE A 390 -28.33 -4.79 5.90
C ILE A 390 -28.43 -3.43 5.21
N SER A 391 -29.46 -2.66 5.53
CA SER A 391 -29.56 -1.23 5.18
C SER A 391 -29.47 -0.36 6.43
N TRP A 392 -29.08 0.90 6.24
CA TRP A 392 -28.77 1.84 7.31
C TRP A 392 -29.53 3.16 7.13
N VAL A 393 -29.91 3.79 8.24
CA VAL A 393 -30.56 5.10 8.28
C VAL A 393 -29.99 5.93 9.44
N SER A 394 -29.57 7.15 9.16
CA SER A 394 -29.15 8.15 10.15
C SER A 394 -30.34 8.99 10.62
N ASP A 395 -30.40 9.32 11.92
CA ASP A 395 -31.36 10.32 12.44
C ASP A 395 -30.89 11.77 12.24
N ASN A 396 -29.64 11.97 11.81
CA ASN A 396 -29.08 13.28 11.44
C ASN A 396 -28.24 13.18 10.14
N PRO A 397 -28.89 12.99 8.98
CA PRO A 397 -28.22 12.75 7.69
C PRO A 397 -27.34 13.92 7.23
N ASP A 398 -27.57 15.14 7.73
CA ASP A 398 -26.79 16.33 7.39
C ASP A 398 -25.38 16.31 7.99
N PHE A 399 -25.16 15.57 9.08
CA PHE A 399 -23.87 15.41 9.75
C PHE A 399 -23.22 14.06 9.48
N LEU A 400 -24.02 12.99 9.37
CA LEU A 400 -23.58 11.63 9.11
C LEU A 400 -24.58 10.94 8.19
N SER A 401 -24.15 10.61 6.97
CA SER A 401 -24.99 10.02 5.94
C SER A 401 -25.47 8.59 6.27
N ASN A 402 -26.48 8.12 5.53
CA ASN A 402 -27.00 6.76 5.67
C ASN A 402 -25.96 5.66 5.34
N ASP A 403 -24.97 5.95 4.50
CA ASP A 403 -23.86 5.04 4.15
C ASP A 403 -22.61 5.23 5.04
N GLY A 404 -22.70 6.08 6.07
CA GLY A 404 -21.69 6.22 7.12
C GLY A 404 -20.66 7.32 6.91
N GLN A 405 -20.77 8.18 5.91
CA GLN A 405 -19.85 9.32 5.73
C GLN A 405 -20.19 10.44 6.73
N VAL A 406 -19.23 10.83 7.57
CA VAL A 406 -19.34 12.10 8.32
C VAL A 406 -19.11 13.26 7.33
N LEU A 407 -20.11 14.14 7.19
CA LEU A 407 -20.15 15.20 6.18
C LEU A 407 -19.64 16.54 6.70
N GLN A 408 -19.86 16.82 7.99
CA GLN A 408 -19.47 18.06 8.67
C GLN A 408 -19.36 17.82 10.18
N LEU A 409 -18.62 18.68 10.88
CA LEU A 409 -18.49 18.65 12.34
C LEU A 409 -19.38 19.73 12.99
N PRO A 410 -19.88 19.53 14.22
CA PRO A 410 -20.47 20.59 15.02
C PRO A 410 -19.49 21.75 15.21
N VAL A 411 -19.95 22.99 15.06
CA VAL A 411 -19.11 24.19 15.22
C VAL A 411 -18.49 24.27 16.61
N LYS A 412 -17.23 24.69 16.69
CA LYS A 412 -16.42 24.82 17.92
C LYS A 412 -17.21 25.42 19.10
N GLY A 413 -17.35 24.67 20.18
CA GLY A 413 -18.10 25.06 21.39
C GLY A 413 -19.55 24.57 21.42
N ALA A 414 -20.02 23.84 20.40
CA ALA A 414 -21.27 23.09 20.47
C ALA A 414 -21.13 21.80 21.30
N GLY A 415 -19.91 21.28 21.44
CA GLY A 415 -19.62 19.95 21.97
C GLY A 415 -19.87 18.84 20.95
N ASN A 416 -19.32 17.66 21.23
CA ASN A 416 -19.49 16.47 20.39
C ASN A 416 -20.97 16.11 20.22
N LEU A 417 -21.36 15.77 18.99
CA LEU A 417 -22.74 15.44 18.62
C LEU A 417 -22.95 13.92 18.66
N SER A 418 -23.96 13.48 19.41
CA SER A 418 -24.47 12.11 19.30
C SER A 418 -25.45 12.00 18.12
N VAL A 419 -25.22 11.02 17.23
CA VAL A 419 -26.11 10.66 16.11
C VAL A 419 -26.53 9.21 16.25
N LYS A 420 -27.78 8.87 15.90
CA LYS A 420 -28.24 7.48 15.83
C LYS A 420 -28.15 6.93 14.42
N LEU A 421 -27.56 5.75 14.32
CA LEU A 421 -27.64 4.90 13.14
C LEU A 421 -28.59 3.72 13.41
N THR A 422 -29.60 3.53 12.58
CA THR A 422 -30.50 2.38 12.62
C THR A 422 -30.11 1.40 11.53
N ALA A 423 -29.54 0.25 11.92
CA ALA A 423 -29.35 -0.88 11.02
C ALA A 423 -30.67 -1.64 10.84
N THR A 424 -30.92 -2.17 9.65
CA THR A 424 -32.08 -3.01 9.30
C THR A 424 -31.59 -4.25 8.55
N ALA A 425 -31.46 -5.38 9.24
CA ALA A 425 -31.09 -6.66 8.63
C ALA A 425 -32.36 -7.35 8.10
N THR A 426 -32.31 -7.88 6.87
CA THR A 426 -33.46 -8.46 6.17
C THR A 426 -33.06 -9.72 5.40
N LEU A 427 -33.82 -10.81 5.54
CA LEU A 427 -33.66 -12.04 4.79
C LEU A 427 -35.02 -12.68 4.48
N GLY A 428 -35.32 -12.81 3.18
CA GLY A 428 -36.63 -13.29 2.72
C GLY A 428 -37.77 -12.37 3.17
N SER A 429 -38.66 -12.88 4.03
CA SER A 429 -39.77 -12.11 4.63
C SER A 429 -39.52 -11.65 6.06
N PHE A 430 -38.33 -11.90 6.62
CA PHE A 430 -37.96 -11.51 7.97
C PHE A 430 -37.07 -10.28 7.95
N SER A 431 -37.28 -9.38 8.91
CA SER A 431 -36.49 -8.15 9.06
C SER A 431 -36.43 -7.76 10.55
N GLN A 432 -35.30 -7.22 11.00
CA GLN A 432 -35.09 -6.74 12.36
C GLN A 432 -34.17 -5.52 12.36
N THR A 433 -34.44 -4.57 13.25
CA THR A 433 -33.64 -3.35 13.43
C THR A 433 -32.84 -3.35 14.73
N LYS A 434 -31.76 -2.57 14.75
CA LYS A 434 -30.95 -2.23 15.94
C LYS A 434 -30.47 -0.79 15.81
N GLU A 435 -30.67 0.01 16.86
CA GLU A 435 -30.10 1.36 16.95
C GLU A 435 -28.67 1.27 17.51
N PHE A 436 -27.80 2.11 16.97
CA PHE A 436 -26.46 2.41 17.47
C PHE A 436 -26.37 3.92 17.73
N THR A 437 -25.73 4.32 18.82
CA THR A 437 -25.38 5.73 19.04
C THR A 437 -23.91 5.90 18.71
N VAL A 438 -23.58 6.74 17.74
CA VAL A 438 -22.20 7.13 17.43
C VAL A 438 -21.98 8.60 17.80
N CYS A 439 -20.73 8.96 18.04
CA CYS A 439 -20.32 10.32 18.38
C CYS A 439 -19.58 10.97 17.19
N ILE A 440 -19.83 12.25 16.93
CA ILE A 440 -19.05 13.08 16.01
C ILE A 440 -18.32 14.12 16.84
N HIS A 441 -17.00 14.25 16.63
CA HIS A 441 -16.20 15.29 17.29
C HIS A 441 -16.65 16.69 16.89
N GLU A 442 -16.64 17.66 17.83
CA GLU A 442 -16.75 19.07 17.44
C GLU A 442 -15.50 19.54 16.66
N ASP A 443 -15.69 20.57 15.84
CA ASP A 443 -14.62 21.25 15.12
C ASP A 443 -13.61 21.85 16.10
N GLU A 444 -12.33 21.50 15.94
CA GLU A 444 -11.21 22.04 16.71
C GLU A 444 -11.07 23.56 16.54
N GLY A 445 -11.70 24.16 15.52
CA GLY A 445 -11.76 25.59 15.28
C GLY A 445 -10.42 26.19 14.85
N HIS A 446 -9.62 25.39 14.17
CA HIS A 446 -8.40 25.78 13.47
C HIS A 446 -8.61 25.53 11.97
N THR A 447 -7.95 26.30 11.11
CA THR A 447 -8.20 26.26 9.65
C THR A 447 -6.94 26.38 8.80
N ALA A 448 -5.78 26.57 9.44
CA ALA A 448 -4.49 26.66 8.79
C ALA A 448 -3.37 26.29 9.78
N TYR A 449 -2.15 26.17 9.27
CA TYR A 449 -0.96 25.86 10.03
C TYR A 449 0.10 26.95 9.82
N LEU A 450 0.76 27.37 10.90
CA LEU A 450 1.94 28.23 10.86
C LEU A 450 3.18 27.39 11.12
N PHE A 451 4.11 27.39 10.17
CA PHE A 451 5.45 26.83 10.32
C PHE A 451 6.47 27.95 10.54
N ALA A 452 7.20 27.88 11.66
CA ALA A 452 8.30 28.79 11.99
C ALA A 452 9.65 28.11 11.73
N TYR A 453 10.56 28.75 11.01
CA TYR A 453 11.83 28.14 10.57
C TYR A 453 12.95 29.18 10.36
N PHE A 454 14.16 28.70 10.04
CA PHE A 454 15.28 29.47 9.48
C PHE A 454 15.85 28.74 8.25
N THR A 455 16.79 29.31 7.48
CA THR A 455 17.16 28.76 6.15
C THR A 455 18.62 28.34 5.97
N GLY A 456 19.47 28.42 6.99
CA GLY A 456 20.90 28.14 6.82
C GLY A 456 21.80 28.70 7.92
N ASN A 457 23.09 28.83 7.61
CA ASN A 457 24.14 29.09 8.60
C ASN A 457 24.95 30.38 8.29
N SER A 458 24.37 31.34 7.55
CA SER A 458 25.05 32.59 7.20
C SER A 458 24.13 33.77 6.93
N GLY A 459 24.52 34.97 7.37
CA GLY A 459 23.78 36.21 7.07
C GLY A 459 22.37 36.21 7.66
N ASP A 460 21.38 36.59 6.85
CA ASP A 460 19.95 36.59 7.19
C ASP A 460 19.34 35.18 7.21
N GLN A 461 20.09 34.13 6.84
CA GLN A 461 19.61 32.75 6.96
C GLN A 461 19.42 32.32 8.41
N GLU A 462 20.18 32.93 9.34
CA GLU A 462 20.09 32.75 10.79
C GLU A 462 19.05 33.74 11.37
N SER A 463 17.82 33.67 10.86
CA SER A 463 16.71 34.55 11.24
C SER A 463 15.35 33.89 11.08
N ILE A 464 14.41 34.23 11.98
CA ILE A 464 13.05 33.66 12.04
C ILE A 464 12.27 34.03 10.77
N ARG A 465 11.66 33.02 10.15
CA ARG A 465 10.82 33.09 8.95
C ARG A 465 9.54 32.30 9.18
N PHE A 466 8.47 32.64 8.46
CA PHE A 466 7.18 31.96 8.52
C PHE A 466 6.77 31.39 7.16
N ALA A 467 6.06 30.27 7.20
CA ALA A 467 5.32 29.70 6.08
C ALA A 467 3.93 29.28 6.56
N ILE A 468 2.97 29.24 5.63
CA ILE A 468 1.57 28.94 5.91
C ILE A 468 1.11 27.76 5.06
N SER A 469 0.22 26.94 5.61
CA SER A 469 -0.40 25.78 4.96
C SER A 469 -1.88 25.69 5.35
N ARG A 470 -2.71 25.09 4.48
CA ARG A 470 -4.12 24.77 4.76
C ARG A 470 -4.32 23.31 5.19
N ASP A 471 -3.56 22.39 4.62
CA ASP A 471 -3.66 20.94 4.82
C ASP A 471 -2.70 20.41 5.92
N GLY A 472 -1.65 21.16 6.23
CA GLY A 472 -0.60 20.77 7.17
C GLY A 472 0.56 20.01 6.49
N LEU A 473 0.56 19.94 5.16
CA LEU A 473 1.51 19.15 4.35
C LEU A 473 2.15 20.00 3.25
N ASN A 474 1.38 20.91 2.64
CA ASN A 474 1.82 21.81 1.59
C ASN A 474 1.96 23.23 2.13
N TYR A 475 3.20 23.67 2.32
CA TYR A 475 3.53 24.98 2.89
C TYR A 475 4.03 25.94 1.80
N LYS A 476 3.65 27.22 1.91
CA LYS A 476 4.18 28.32 1.11
C LYS A 476 4.75 29.43 1.99
N THR A 477 5.85 30.04 1.56
CA THR A 477 6.54 31.05 2.38
C THR A 477 5.76 32.36 2.49
N LEU A 478 5.66 32.89 3.70
CA LEU A 478 5.21 34.26 3.93
C LEU A 478 6.37 35.24 3.71
N ASN A 479 6.06 36.51 3.50
CA ASN A 479 7.04 37.60 3.39
C ASN A 479 8.06 37.40 2.24
N ASN A 480 7.68 36.71 1.16
CA ASN A 480 8.56 36.33 0.06
C ASN A 480 9.87 35.64 0.53
N ASN A 481 9.76 34.75 1.52
CA ASN A 481 10.89 34.15 2.24
C ASN A 481 11.95 35.19 2.65
N GLN A 482 11.53 36.18 3.43
CA GLN A 482 12.39 37.15 4.11
C GLN A 482 12.12 37.11 5.63
N PRO A 483 13.09 37.46 6.49
CA PRO A 483 12.92 37.42 7.94
C PRO A 483 11.68 38.18 8.42
N VAL A 484 10.90 37.57 9.31
CA VAL A 484 9.70 38.19 9.90
C VAL A 484 10.03 38.99 11.18
N ILE A 485 11.15 38.67 11.82
CA ILE A 485 11.70 39.39 13.00
C ILE A 485 13.20 39.65 12.75
N ALA A 486 13.67 40.86 13.08
CA ALA A 486 15.05 41.28 12.89
C ALA A 486 15.96 40.76 14.02
N SER A 487 16.76 39.74 13.72
CA SER A 487 17.56 38.98 14.71
C SER A 487 18.57 39.83 15.49
N ASP A 488 19.09 40.88 14.86
CA ASP A 488 20.01 41.86 15.46
C ASP A 488 19.37 42.75 16.54
N THR A 489 18.04 42.78 16.64
CA THR A 489 17.30 43.53 17.66
C THR A 489 16.84 42.69 18.86
N ILE A 490 16.94 41.35 18.78
CA ILE A 490 16.39 40.43 19.80
C ILE A 490 17.41 39.51 20.49
N SER A 491 18.67 39.45 20.00
CA SER A 491 19.65 38.44 20.39
C SER A 491 21.04 39.04 20.66
N HIS A 492 21.82 38.42 21.54
CA HIS A 492 23.18 38.86 21.86
C HIS A 492 24.17 38.62 20.72
N TYR A 493 24.01 37.52 19.98
CA TYR A 493 24.86 37.20 18.84
C TYR A 493 24.40 37.84 17.52
N GLN A 494 23.25 38.51 17.48
CA GLN A 494 22.66 39.14 16.30
C GLN A 494 22.38 38.14 15.16
N ALA A 495 21.88 36.97 15.55
CA ALA A 495 21.49 35.84 14.71
C ALA A 495 20.74 34.85 15.62
N VAL A 496 19.68 34.22 15.10
CA VAL A 496 18.89 33.24 15.87
C VAL A 496 18.51 32.05 15.00
N ARG A 497 18.29 30.91 15.64
CA ARG A 497 18.01 29.65 14.96
C ARG A 497 17.02 28.78 15.74
N ASP A 498 16.62 27.68 15.10
CA ASP A 498 15.91 26.56 15.70
C ASP A 498 14.60 27.01 16.42
N PRO A 499 13.66 27.74 15.74
CA PRO A 499 12.48 28.33 16.36
C PRO A 499 11.37 27.33 16.68
N HIS A 500 11.13 27.13 17.97
CA HIS A 500 9.92 26.46 18.47
C HIS A 500 8.85 27.48 18.84
N ILE A 501 7.60 27.26 18.42
CA ILE A 501 6.45 28.14 18.66
C ILE A 501 5.28 27.35 19.29
N LEU A 502 4.56 27.98 20.22
CA LEU A 502 3.49 27.38 21.02
C LEU A 502 2.35 28.40 21.24
N ARG A 503 1.08 27.97 21.19
CA ARG A 503 -0.07 28.72 21.70
C ARG A 503 -0.18 28.53 23.21
N SER A 504 -0.44 29.58 23.98
CA SER A 504 -0.68 29.47 25.42
C SER A 504 -1.94 28.65 25.73
N GLU A 505 -1.91 27.94 26.86
CA GLU A 505 -3.02 27.13 27.40
C GLU A 505 -4.31 27.94 27.58
N ASP A 506 -4.19 29.22 27.90
CA ASP A 506 -5.32 30.16 28.05
C ASP A 506 -5.76 30.81 26.73
N GLY A 507 -5.12 30.47 25.60
CA GLY A 507 -5.38 30.99 24.26
C GLY A 507 -5.00 32.46 24.02
N ASN A 508 -4.59 33.21 25.05
CA ASN A 508 -4.39 34.66 24.99
C ASN A 508 -3.05 35.09 24.36
N TYR A 509 -2.08 34.19 24.22
CA TYR A 509 -0.73 34.49 23.76
C TYR A 509 -0.13 33.38 22.90
N PHE A 510 0.96 33.73 22.23
CA PHE A 510 1.87 32.83 21.56
C PHE A 510 3.25 33.01 22.17
N TYR A 511 3.90 31.91 22.47
CA TYR A 511 5.27 31.84 22.96
C TYR A 511 6.16 31.29 21.85
N MET A 512 7.35 31.85 21.69
CA MET A 512 8.37 31.30 20.82
C MET A 512 9.70 31.32 21.57
N VAL A 513 10.52 30.29 21.34
CA VAL A 513 11.88 30.23 21.83
C VAL A 513 12.84 29.93 20.68
N VAL A 514 14.03 30.53 20.72
CA VAL A 514 15.09 30.35 19.72
C VAL A 514 16.46 30.27 20.37
N THR A 515 17.35 29.53 19.71
CA THR A 515 18.80 29.55 19.96
C THR A 515 19.37 30.94 19.63
N ASP A 516 20.11 31.55 20.56
CA ASP A 516 20.92 32.78 20.34
C ASP A 516 22.31 32.37 19.83
N MET A 517 22.50 32.35 18.50
CA MET A 517 23.69 31.79 17.87
C MET A 517 24.01 32.40 16.51
N LYS A 518 25.31 32.60 16.24
CA LYS A 518 25.85 33.03 14.94
C LYS A 518 26.91 32.08 14.42
N SER A 519 26.57 31.20 13.48
CA SER A 519 27.45 30.13 12.98
C SER A 519 28.80 30.65 12.44
N ALA A 520 28.86 31.90 11.96
CA ALA A 520 30.10 32.57 11.54
C ALA A 520 31.13 32.79 12.68
N LEU A 521 30.73 32.68 13.95
CA LEU A 521 31.59 32.69 15.13
C LEU A 521 31.92 31.26 15.65
N GLY A 522 31.45 30.23 14.93
CA GLY A 522 31.70 28.81 15.21
C GLY A 522 30.66 28.15 16.12
N TRP A 523 30.60 26.82 16.13
CA TRP A 523 29.58 25.99 16.81
C TRP A 523 29.56 26.05 18.35
N ASN A 524 30.39 26.90 18.95
CA ASN A 524 30.40 27.19 20.40
C ASN A 524 29.95 28.63 20.73
N SER A 525 29.54 29.43 19.72
CA SER A 525 28.98 30.77 19.87
C SER A 525 27.49 30.74 20.21
N ASN A 526 27.14 29.85 21.12
CA ASN A 526 25.78 29.62 21.57
C ASN A 526 25.78 29.21 23.04
N HIS A 527 25.23 30.07 23.89
CA HIS A 527 24.89 29.74 25.27
C HIS A 527 23.71 30.59 25.75
N GLY A 528 22.90 31.09 24.80
CA GLY A 528 21.77 31.95 25.06
C GLY A 528 20.50 31.40 24.43
N ILE A 529 19.38 31.66 25.09
CA ILE A 529 18.02 31.38 24.59
C ILE A 529 17.29 32.71 24.57
N VAL A 530 16.64 33.03 23.45
CA VAL A 530 15.70 34.16 23.41
C VAL A 530 14.30 33.62 23.64
N LEU A 531 13.64 34.11 24.69
CA LEU A 531 12.20 33.95 24.91
C LEU A 531 11.47 35.07 24.17
N LEU A 532 10.42 34.75 23.43
CA LEU A 532 9.54 35.72 22.77
C LEU A 532 8.07 35.48 23.14
N LYS A 533 7.30 36.56 23.24
CA LYS A 533 5.86 36.54 23.56
C LYS A 533 5.10 37.47 22.60
N SER A 534 3.97 37.02 22.09
CA SER A 534 3.08 37.79 21.22
C SER A 534 1.62 37.59 21.59
N PRO A 535 0.75 38.60 21.50
CA PRO A 535 -0.70 38.41 21.59
C PRO A 535 -1.33 38.02 20.24
N ASP A 536 -0.60 38.09 19.13
CA ASP A 536 -1.21 38.13 17.79
C ASP A 536 -0.40 37.50 16.63
N LEU A 537 0.73 36.85 16.91
CA LEU A 537 1.73 36.29 15.96
C LEU A 537 2.51 37.31 15.12
N VAL A 538 2.21 38.61 15.21
CA VAL A 538 2.81 39.67 14.38
C VAL A 538 3.68 40.62 15.20
N ASN A 539 3.24 40.96 16.41
CA ASN A 539 3.91 41.89 17.33
C ASN A 539 4.52 41.09 18.48
N TRP A 540 5.84 41.10 18.59
CA TRP A 540 6.60 40.26 19.54
C TRP A 540 7.38 41.11 20.54
N THR A 541 7.23 40.83 21.83
CA THR A 541 8.22 41.19 22.86
C THR A 541 9.23 40.05 23.02
N HIS A 542 10.41 40.34 23.59
CA HIS A 542 11.47 39.36 23.74
C HIS A 542 12.29 39.58 25.02
N SER A 543 13.02 38.54 25.44
CA SER A 543 14.06 38.57 26.47
C SER A 543 15.15 37.56 26.11
N ALA A 544 16.41 38.00 26.04
CA ALA A 544 17.56 37.13 25.78
C ALA A 544 18.22 36.70 27.10
N ILE A 545 18.42 35.40 27.27
CA ILE A 545 18.94 34.78 28.50
C ILE A 545 20.22 34.01 28.18
N ASP A 546 21.37 34.60 28.46
CA ASP A 546 22.65 33.90 28.49
C ASP A 546 22.72 32.98 29.73
N ILE A 547 22.52 31.68 29.54
CA ILE A 547 22.54 30.64 30.60
C ILE A 547 23.86 30.66 31.38
N LYS A 548 24.98 30.91 30.69
CA LYS A 548 26.34 30.86 31.23
C LYS A 548 26.66 31.98 32.20
N THR A 549 26.04 33.16 32.01
CA THR A 549 26.15 34.29 32.94
C THR A 549 24.98 34.38 33.91
N ARG A 550 23.79 33.89 33.52
CA ARG A 550 22.58 33.82 34.36
C ARG A 550 22.67 32.81 35.51
N PHE A 551 23.42 31.71 35.33
CA PHE A 551 23.56 30.62 36.29
C PHE A 551 25.04 30.21 36.49
N PRO A 552 25.69 30.58 37.62
CA PRO A 552 27.11 30.30 37.85
C PRO A 552 27.50 28.81 37.79
N ALA A 553 26.60 27.90 38.14
CA ALA A 553 26.79 26.45 38.01
C ALA A 553 27.08 26.01 36.56
N PHE A 554 26.56 26.75 35.57
CA PHE A 554 26.69 26.47 34.14
C PHE A 554 27.74 27.36 33.45
N SER A 555 28.62 28.02 34.22
CA SER A 555 29.68 28.89 33.70
C SER A 555 30.69 28.21 32.75
N THR A 556 30.69 26.87 32.66
CA THR A 556 31.54 26.07 31.77
C THR A 556 30.86 25.62 30.46
N ILE A 557 29.59 25.95 30.23
CA ILE A 557 28.89 25.54 28.99
C ILE A 557 29.47 26.19 27.73
N ASN A 558 29.29 25.50 26.60
CA ASN A 558 29.65 25.97 25.27
C ASN A 558 28.54 25.78 24.22
N ARG A 559 27.34 25.36 24.63
CA ARG A 559 26.20 25.05 23.75
C ARG A 559 24.89 25.04 24.53
N ALA A 560 23.83 25.63 23.97
CA ALA A 560 22.43 25.50 24.40
C ALA A 560 21.51 25.50 23.16
N TRP A 561 21.37 24.37 22.47
CA TRP A 561 20.68 24.26 21.17
C TRP A 561 19.23 23.81 21.27
N ALA A 562 18.45 24.22 20.27
CA ALA A 562 17.09 23.74 20.01
C ALA A 562 16.21 23.84 21.27
N PRO A 563 15.98 25.06 21.80
CA PRO A 563 14.99 25.24 22.84
C PRO A 563 13.60 24.96 22.28
N GLN A 564 12.81 24.18 23.02
CA GLN A 564 11.41 23.92 22.76
C GLN A 564 10.58 24.27 24.00
N THR A 565 9.25 24.35 23.89
CA THR A 565 8.37 24.79 25.00
C THR A 565 7.11 23.96 25.08
N ILE A 566 6.73 23.56 26.28
CA ILE A 566 5.47 22.87 26.58
C ILE A 566 4.84 23.45 27.85
N TYR A 567 3.53 23.36 27.99
CA TYR A 567 2.86 23.66 29.26
C TYR A 567 2.87 22.42 30.16
N ASP A 568 3.33 22.57 31.41
CA ASP A 568 3.28 21.51 32.41
C ASP A 568 2.06 21.72 33.32
N PRO A 569 1.01 20.88 33.22
CA PRO A 569 -0.21 21.03 34.02
C PRO A 569 0.00 20.73 35.51
N ASP A 570 1.01 19.93 35.88
CA ASP A 570 1.28 19.59 37.29
C ASP A 570 1.90 20.78 38.05
N GLU A 571 2.72 21.58 37.37
CA GLU A 571 3.39 22.76 37.92
C GLU A 571 2.68 24.09 37.57
N GLY A 572 1.72 24.07 36.64
CA GLY A 572 0.94 25.23 36.19
C GLY A 572 1.77 26.28 35.44
N LYS A 573 2.81 25.85 34.70
CA LYS A 573 3.86 26.72 34.14
C LYS A 573 4.29 26.25 32.76
N TYR A 574 4.91 27.15 31.99
CA TYR A 574 5.61 26.78 30.77
C TYR A 574 7.00 26.25 31.11
N MET A 575 7.28 25.03 30.67
CA MET A 575 8.58 24.40 30.68
C MET A 575 9.28 24.70 29.35
N VAL A 576 10.48 25.29 29.41
CA VAL A 576 11.39 25.35 28.26
C VAL A 576 12.44 24.28 28.45
N TYR A 577 12.72 23.52 27.39
CA TYR A 577 13.68 22.41 27.42
C TYR A 577 14.59 22.48 26.20
N TRP A 578 15.87 22.14 26.36
CA TRP A 578 16.90 22.36 25.33
C TRP A 578 18.11 21.45 25.52
N SER A 579 18.94 21.38 24.48
CA SER A 579 20.13 20.53 24.41
C SER A 579 21.36 21.28 24.90
N MET A 580 22.02 20.84 25.98
CA MET A 580 23.12 21.57 26.61
C MET A 580 24.39 20.75 26.74
N ARG A 581 25.56 21.41 26.61
CA ARG A 581 26.88 20.78 26.68
C ARG A 581 27.91 21.64 27.41
N SER A 582 28.76 20.99 28.21
CA SER A 582 29.88 21.61 28.91
C SER A 582 31.21 20.99 28.49
N GLY A 583 32.15 21.82 28.02
CA GLY A 583 33.42 21.35 27.46
C GLY A 583 33.22 20.34 26.32
N ASP A 584 33.95 19.22 26.41
CA ASP A 584 33.90 18.12 25.43
C ASP A 584 33.02 16.94 25.91
N ALA A 585 32.08 17.19 26.84
CA ALA A 585 31.06 16.22 27.23
C ALA A 585 30.07 15.93 26.09
N LYS A 586 29.22 14.92 26.26
CA LYS A 586 28.05 14.71 25.40
C LYS A 586 26.98 15.78 25.63
N ASP A 587 26.08 15.89 24.67
CA ASP A 587 24.87 16.71 24.72
C ASP A 587 23.76 15.98 25.48
N VAL A 588 23.09 16.70 26.39
CA VAL A 588 22.03 16.18 27.27
C VAL A 588 20.86 17.17 27.24
N ILE A 589 19.62 16.69 27.32
CA ILE A 589 18.44 17.57 27.35
C ILE A 589 18.21 18.02 28.80
N TYR A 590 18.13 19.34 28.99
CA TYR A 590 17.79 20.01 30.25
C TYR A 590 16.47 20.76 30.12
N TYR A 591 15.86 21.11 31.26
CA TYR A 591 14.66 21.94 31.33
C TYR A 591 14.74 23.01 32.44
N ALA A 592 13.95 24.08 32.27
CA ALA A 592 13.65 25.05 33.31
C ALA A 592 12.26 25.68 33.09
N TYR A 593 11.56 26.04 34.16
CA TYR A 593 10.29 26.77 34.07
C TYR A 593 10.51 28.26 33.90
N THR A 594 9.66 28.92 33.11
CA THR A 594 9.67 30.39 32.98
C THR A 594 8.93 31.07 34.12
N ASN A 595 9.15 32.38 34.28
CA ASN A 595 8.25 33.25 35.01
C ASN A 595 6.93 33.49 34.22
N SER A 596 5.91 34.08 34.87
CA SER A 596 4.60 34.38 34.28
C SER A 596 4.66 35.31 33.06
N GLU A 597 5.66 36.19 33.04
CA GLU A 597 5.84 37.16 31.96
C GLU A 597 6.51 36.55 30.72
N PHE A 598 7.04 35.32 30.84
CA PHE A 598 7.86 34.63 29.82
C PHE A 598 9.14 35.42 29.47
N THR A 599 9.85 35.90 30.50
CA THR A 599 11.04 36.78 30.34
C THR A 599 12.32 36.28 31.02
N ASP A 600 12.23 35.36 31.98
CA ASP A 600 13.38 34.75 32.68
C ASP A 600 12.97 33.37 33.26
N PHE A 601 13.96 32.54 33.58
CA PHE A 601 13.76 31.24 34.25
C PHE A 601 13.72 31.38 35.77
N VAL A 602 12.84 30.62 36.43
CA VAL A 602 12.64 30.70 37.90
C VAL A 602 13.63 29.85 38.71
N SER A 603 14.35 28.93 38.06
CA SER A 603 15.31 28.00 38.68
C SER A 603 16.55 27.82 37.82
N GLU A 604 17.60 27.20 38.38
CA GLU A 604 18.67 26.61 37.58
C GLU A 604 18.11 25.47 36.69
N PRO A 605 18.70 25.23 35.50
CA PRO A 605 18.31 24.11 34.63
C PRO A 605 18.55 22.74 35.26
N VAL A 606 17.60 21.82 35.08
CA VAL A 606 17.66 20.43 35.58
C VAL A 606 17.72 19.47 34.39
N VAL A 607 18.39 18.31 34.53
CA VAL A 607 18.41 17.27 33.47
C VAL A 607 17.01 16.71 33.27
N LEU A 608 16.52 16.73 32.02
CA LEU A 608 15.26 16.14 31.61
C LEU A 608 15.45 14.70 31.09
N PHE A 609 16.47 14.50 30.26
CA PHE A 609 16.74 13.22 29.61
C PHE A 609 18.23 13.04 29.27
N ASP A 610 18.82 11.95 29.76
CA ASP A 610 20.26 11.63 29.66
C ASP A 610 20.48 10.27 28.97
N HIS A 611 20.43 10.27 27.64
CA HIS A 611 20.68 9.10 26.79
C HIS A 611 22.20 8.76 26.72
N PRO A 612 22.64 7.50 26.49
CA PRO A 612 24.07 7.17 26.47
C PRO A 612 24.95 7.94 25.46
N THR A 613 24.42 8.29 24.28
CA THR A 613 25.09 9.15 23.28
C THR A 613 24.78 10.63 23.52
N SER A 614 25.41 11.54 22.76
CA SER A 614 24.82 12.89 22.60
C SER A 614 23.39 12.77 22.07
N THR A 615 22.48 13.52 22.67
CA THR A 615 21.08 13.66 22.25
C THR A 615 20.71 15.13 22.20
N ILE A 616 20.06 15.54 21.12
CA ILE A 616 19.62 16.92 20.85
C ILE A 616 18.22 16.94 20.24
N ASP A 617 17.70 18.13 19.93
CA ASP A 617 16.48 18.33 19.14
C ASP A 617 15.26 17.56 19.67
N GLY A 618 15.04 17.64 21.00
CA GLY A 618 13.88 17.02 21.65
C GLY A 618 12.59 17.80 21.40
N ASP A 619 11.52 17.07 21.06
CA ASP A 619 10.15 17.54 20.75
C ASP A 619 9.14 16.68 21.52
N ILE A 620 8.34 17.29 22.41
CA ILE A 620 7.44 16.59 23.33
C ILE A 620 5.98 16.87 22.97
N ILE A 621 5.22 15.81 22.71
CA ILE A 621 3.77 15.87 22.48
C ILE A 621 3.00 14.95 23.44
N TYR A 622 1.82 15.39 23.89
CA TYR A 622 0.92 14.58 24.71
C TYR A 622 -0.05 13.76 23.84
N HIS A 623 -0.14 12.46 24.10
CA HIS A 623 -1.01 11.54 23.37
C HIS A 623 -1.34 10.30 24.23
N ASN A 624 -2.63 9.93 24.28
CA ASN A 624 -3.15 8.74 24.99
C ASN A 624 -2.65 8.58 26.44
N GLY A 625 -2.66 9.68 27.21
CA GLY A 625 -2.31 9.68 28.64
C GLY A 625 -0.82 9.78 28.94
N LYS A 626 0.03 9.93 27.92
CA LYS A 626 1.49 9.96 28.04
C LYS A 626 2.12 11.10 27.25
N TYR A 627 3.30 11.54 27.67
CA TYR A 627 4.16 12.48 26.96
C TYR A 627 5.18 11.70 26.13
N HIS A 628 5.23 11.95 24.83
CA HIS A 628 6.12 11.30 23.87
C HIS A 628 7.17 12.32 23.42
N MET A 629 8.43 12.10 23.82
CA MET A 629 9.58 12.88 23.37
C MET A 629 10.20 12.22 22.13
N PHE A 630 10.07 12.86 20.98
CA PHE A 630 10.88 12.58 19.80
C PHE A 630 12.21 13.30 19.96
N PHE A 631 13.34 12.64 19.71
CA PHE A 631 14.67 13.24 19.89
C PHE A 631 15.68 12.74 18.86
N LYS A 632 16.61 13.60 18.48
CA LYS A 632 17.74 13.25 17.61
C LYS A 632 18.89 12.68 18.44
N THR A 633 19.50 11.62 17.92
CA THR A 633 20.79 11.12 18.43
C THR A 633 21.95 11.57 17.54
N GLU A 634 23.10 11.86 18.14
CA GLU A 634 24.32 12.28 17.44
C GLU A 634 25.42 11.21 17.59
N GLY A 635 25.93 10.69 16.47
CA GLY A 635 27.03 9.73 16.44
C GLY A 635 26.70 8.47 15.62
N SER A 636 26.41 7.36 16.30
CA SER A 636 26.10 6.06 15.67
C SER A 636 24.65 5.99 15.18
N GLY A 637 24.35 6.80 14.16
CA GLY A 637 23.03 6.95 13.56
C GLY A 637 22.43 8.33 13.87
N ASN A 638 22.51 9.25 12.92
CA ASN A 638 21.94 10.59 13.06
C ASN A 638 20.45 10.57 12.68
N GLY A 639 19.62 10.06 13.59
CA GLY A 639 18.19 9.82 13.39
C GLY A 639 17.32 10.14 14.61
N ILE A 640 16.00 10.14 14.38
CA ILE A 640 14.97 10.41 15.40
C ILE A 640 14.57 9.11 16.10
N LYS A 641 14.63 9.10 17.43
CA LYS A 641 14.11 8.04 18.31
C LYS A 641 12.98 8.61 19.18
N LYS A 642 12.26 7.76 19.91
CA LYS A 642 11.20 8.14 20.85
C LYS A 642 11.50 7.67 22.28
N ALA A 643 11.23 8.51 23.26
CA ALA A 643 11.12 8.16 24.67
C ALA A 643 9.76 8.63 25.21
N VAL A 644 9.25 7.99 26.25
CA VAL A 644 7.88 8.18 26.75
C VAL A 644 7.91 8.42 28.27
N SER A 645 7.02 9.27 28.77
CA SER A 645 6.83 9.51 30.21
C SER A 645 5.36 9.69 30.56
N ASP A 646 5.03 9.48 31.83
CA ASP A 646 3.72 9.80 32.41
C ASP A 646 3.63 11.29 32.85
N TYR A 647 4.76 12.00 32.90
CA TYR A 647 4.88 13.40 33.35
C TYR A 647 5.66 14.27 32.36
N THR A 648 5.30 15.55 32.26
CA THR A 648 5.94 16.54 31.37
C THR A 648 7.45 16.65 31.60
N HIS A 649 7.86 16.60 32.87
CA HIS A 649 9.24 16.74 33.34
C HIS A 649 9.96 15.38 33.56
N GLY A 650 9.41 14.28 33.02
CA GLY A 650 10.03 12.96 33.07
C GLY A 650 9.80 12.18 34.39
N PRO A 651 10.47 11.03 34.57
CA PRO A 651 11.54 10.49 33.74
C PRO A 651 11.03 9.96 32.39
N PHE A 652 11.77 10.25 31.31
CA PHE A 652 11.51 9.69 29.99
C PHE A 652 12.25 8.36 29.80
N VAL A 653 11.56 7.35 29.27
CA VAL A 653 12.04 5.99 29.07
C VAL A 653 11.89 5.60 27.60
N ILE A 654 12.93 5.00 27.01
CA ILE A 654 12.83 4.41 25.66
C ILE A 654 12.11 3.07 25.78
N GLU A 655 10.85 3.02 25.35
CA GLU A 655 10.04 1.78 25.31
C GLU A 655 10.42 0.91 24.09
N GLU A 656 10.83 1.53 22.97
CA GLU A 656 11.32 0.85 21.77
C GLU A 656 12.59 1.54 21.24
N ASP A 657 13.75 0.86 21.30
CA ASP A 657 15.02 1.44 20.83
C ASP A 657 15.20 1.29 19.31
N ARG A 658 14.44 2.09 18.54
CA ARG A 658 14.54 2.15 17.08
C ARG A 658 14.46 3.57 16.55
N TYR A 659 14.93 3.73 15.31
CA TYR A 659 14.74 4.94 14.52
C TYR A 659 13.33 4.98 13.90
N LEU A 660 12.75 6.17 13.84
CA LEU A 660 11.39 6.39 13.31
C LEU A 660 11.36 7.03 11.92
N GLN A 661 12.45 7.68 11.48
CA GLN A 661 12.50 8.31 10.16
C GLN A 661 12.44 7.29 9.02
N GLN A 662 11.61 7.56 8.02
CA GLN A 662 11.42 6.73 6.83
C GLN A 662 12.42 7.10 5.71
N THR A 663 13.70 7.27 6.09
CA THR A 663 14.80 7.65 5.20
C THR A 663 16.15 7.15 5.74
N SER A 664 17.08 6.89 4.83
CA SER A 664 18.48 6.56 5.16
C SER A 664 19.39 7.81 5.24
N GLN A 665 18.85 9.00 4.97
CA GLN A 665 19.58 10.26 5.17
C GLN A 665 19.66 10.61 6.66
N SER A 666 20.65 11.42 7.03
CA SER A 666 20.71 12.02 8.36
C SER A 666 19.61 13.07 8.52
N VAL A 667 18.95 13.08 9.67
CA VAL A 667 17.79 13.93 9.96
C VAL A 667 17.97 14.68 11.28
N GLU A 668 17.37 15.86 11.39
CA GLU A 668 17.40 16.69 12.60
C GLU A 668 16.11 17.52 12.75
N GLY A 669 15.94 18.20 13.88
CA GLY A 669 14.78 19.08 14.11
C GLY A 669 13.42 18.41 13.90
N SER A 670 13.14 17.35 14.66
CA SER A 670 11.80 16.74 14.68
C SER A 670 10.75 17.74 15.15
N CYS A 671 9.60 17.74 14.46
CA CYS A 671 8.40 18.42 14.92
C CYS A 671 7.19 17.51 14.69
N THR A 672 6.43 17.30 15.77
CA THR A 672 5.25 16.45 15.79
C THR A 672 4.00 17.30 16.00
N TYR A 673 3.01 17.18 15.13
CA TYR A 673 1.75 17.94 15.24
C TYR A 673 0.56 17.13 14.73
N LYS A 674 -0.61 17.42 15.28
CA LYS A 674 -1.88 16.78 14.90
C LYS A 674 -2.47 17.47 13.67
N LEU A 675 -3.02 16.69 12.73
CA LEU A 675 -3.84 17.25 11.67
C LEU A 675 -5.17 17.75 12.24
N ILE A 676 -5.58 18.92 11.79
CA ILE A 676 -6.83 19.59 12.15
C ILE A 676 -8.00 18.65 11.84
N ASN A 677 -8.92 18.49 12.78
CA ASN A 677 -10.16 17.74 12.61
C ASN A 677 -9.96 16.28 12.14
N SER A 678 -8.90 15.64 12.62
CA SER A 678 -8.46 14.27 12.30
C SER A 678 -7.94 13.53 13.56
N ASP A 679 -7.69 12.22 13.49
CA ASP A 679 -6.90 11.46 14.46
C ASP A 679 -5.42 11.29 14.04
N ILE A 680 -5.05 11.76 12.84
CA ILE A 680 -3.70 11.64 12.28
C ILE A 680 -2.76 12.69 12.91
N TYR A 681 -1.56 12.23 13.25
CA TYR A 681 -0.40 13.04 13.62
C TYR A 681 0.67 12.95 12.54
N ILE A 682 1.30 14.09 12.26
CA ILE A 682 2.49 14.20 11.41
C ILE A 682 3.73 14.27 12.30
N LEU A 683 4.73 13.46 11.97
CA LEU A 683 6.13 13.67 12.35
C LEU A 683 6.88 14.14 11.09
N MET A 684 7.43 15.34 11.14
CA MET A 684 8.31 15.88 10.10
C MET A 684 9.72 16.15 10.64
N TYR A 685 10.71 16.14 9.77
CA TYR A 685 12.13 16.36 10.13
C TYR A 685 12.95 16.91 8.94
N ASP A 686 14.01 17.65 9.29
CA ASP A 686 14.95 18.28 8.35
C ASP A 686 15.98 17.24 7.84
N MET A 687 15.89 16.84 6.57
CA MET A 687 16.97 16.11 5.89
C MET A 687 18.07 17.10 5.49
N TYR A 688 18.76 17.65 6.49
CA TYR A 688 19.63 18.83 6.41
C TYR A 688 20.81 18.70 5.43
N THR A 689 21.17 17.49 5.01
CA THR A 689 22.16 17.22 3.95
C THR A 689 21.61 17.44 2.53
N SER A 690 20.29 17.48 2.36
CA SER A 690 19.60 17.67 1.07
C SER A 690 18.81 18.97 0.96
N GLY A 691 18.55 19.66 2.09
CA GLY A 691 17.73 20.89 2.12
C GLY A 691 16.25 20.65 1.88
N ARG A 692 15.75 19.45 2.22
CA ARG A 692 14.34 19.04 2.11
C ARG A 692 13.83 18.56 3.47
N TYR A 693 12.54 18.74 3.71
CA TYR A 693 11.82 18.00 4.75
C TYR A 693 11.26 16.69 4.19
N GLN A 694 10.99 15.73 5.07
CA GLN A 694 10.12 14.59 4.80
C GLN A 694 8.98 14.63 5.81
N PHE A 695 7.76 14.37 5.33
CA PHE A 695 6.57 14.21 6.17
C PHE A 695 6.26 12.73 6.34
N THR A 696 5.91 12.35 7.56
CA THR A 696 5.43 11.00 7.88
C THR A 696 4.20 11.07 8.78
N GLN A 697 3.26 10.15 8.62
CA GLN A 697 1.97 10.16 9.34
C GLN A 697 1.77 8.92 10.21
N SER A 698 1.05 9.08 11.32
CA SER A 698 0.73 8.03 12.30
C SER A 698 -0.54 8.38 13.09
N THR A 699 -1.29 7.37 13.55
CA THR A 699 -2.38 7.53 14.54
C THR A 699 -2.02 7.01 15.94
N ASP A 700 -0.85 6.39 16.10
CA ASP A 700 -0.37 5.76 17.36
C ASP A 700 1.00 6.28 17.83
N LEU A 701 1.54 7.30 17.16
CA LEU A 701 2.86 7.88 17.36
C LEU A 701 4.02 6.86 17.36
N SER A 702 3.84 5.71 16.70
CA SER A 702 4.76 4.57 16.78
C SER A 702 5.01 3.95 15.41
N ASN A 703 3.96 3.78 14.61
CA ASN A 703 4.02 3.32 13.23
C ASN A 703 3.83 4.52 12.31
N PHE A 704 4.89 4.89 11.58
CA PHE A 704 4.93 6.05 10.70
C PHE A 704 5.10 5.65 9.24
N THR A 705 4.22 6.14 8.36
CA THR A 705 4.30 5.95 6.90
C THR A 705 4.65 7.26 6.20
N ILE A 706 5.26 7.20 5.01
CA ILE A 706 5.59 8.40 4.22
C ILE A 706 4.30 9.07 3.71
N VAL A 707 4.30 10.40 3.65
CA VAL A 707 3.24 11.19 3.01
C VAL A 707 3.78 11.75 1.69
N ASP A 708 3.42 11.12 0.57
CA ASP A 708 4.03 11.38 -0.74
C ASP A 708 3.64 12.74 -1.36
N ASN A 709 2.53 13.35 -0.94
CA ASN A 709 2.03 14.64 -1.43
C ASN A 709 2.42 15.85 -0.55
N GLY A 710 3.29 15.68 0.45
CA GLY A 710 3.77 16.78 1.29
C GLY A 710 4.88 17.60 0.62
N SER A 711 4.72 18.92 0.54
CA SER A 711 5.61 19.80 -0.23
C SER A 711 6.01 21.09 0.50
N MET A 712 7.27 21.45 0.32
CA MET A 712 7.83 22.76 0.64
C MET A 712 8.66 23.21 -0.57
N ASP A 713 8.27 24.28 -1.26
CA ASP A 713 8.97 24.83 -2.43
C ASP A 713 10.15 25.76 -2.06
N PHE A 714 10.65 25.58 -0.85
CA PHE A 714 11.73 26.32 -0.21
C PHE A 714 12.61 25.35 0.59
N ALA A 715 13.80 25.80 0.99
CA ALA A 715 14.72 25.04 1.85
C ALA A 715 14.73 25.61 3.28
N PRO A 716 13.77 25.23 4.14
CA PRO A 716 13.83 25.52 5.56
C PRO A 716 14.80 24.57 6.27
N ARG A 717 15.12 24.91 7.51
CA ARG A 717 15.84 24.09 8.47
C ARG A 717 15.21 24.20 9.86
N HIS A 718 15.38 23.12 10.64
CA HIS A 718 14.87 22.88 12.00
C HIS A 718 13.87 23.94 12.51
N GLY A 719 12.59 23.61 12.55
CA GLY A 719 11.51 24.51 12.96
C GLY A 719 10.22 23.78 13.35
N THR A 720 9.24 24.52 13.88
CA THR A 720 8.01 23.96 14.49
C THR A 720 6.74 24.46 13.80
N THR A 721 5.75 23.57 13.68
CA THR A 721 4.40 23.86 13.20
C THR A 721 3.39 23.97 14.36
N ILE A 722 2.48 24.95 14.29
CA ILE A 722 1.27 25.00 15.13
C ILE A 722 -0.01 25.17 14.30
N GLN A 723 -1.12 24.65 14.81
CA GLN A 723 -2.46 24.93 14.31
C GLN A 723 -2.89 26.37 14.67
N ILE A 724 -3.47 27.09 13.70
CA ILE A 724 -3.94 28.47 13.86
C ILE A 724 -5.40 28.65 13.42
N THR A 725 -6.06 29.65 14.01
CA THR A 725 -7.45 30.03 13.67
C THR A 725 -7.49 30.84 12.38
N GLU A 726 -8.67 30.95 11.74
CA GLU A 726 -8.82 31.77 10.52
C GLU A 726 -8.40 33.23 10.79
N GLU A 727 -8.81 33.83 11.92
CA GLU A 727 -8.47 35.22 12.27
C GLU A 727 -6.95 35.45 12.43
N GLU A 728 -6.21 34.45 12.91
CA GLU A 728 -4.74 34.49 13.01
C GLU A 728 -4.09 34.33 11.64
N ALA A 729 -4.60 33.39 10.85
CA ALA A 729 -4.14 33.11 9.50
C ALA A 729 -4.37 34.33 8.58
N GLU A 730 -5.55 34.95 8.66
CA GLU A 730 -5.85 36.24 8.05
C GLU A 730 -4.87 37.33 8.50
N ARG A 731 -4.58 37.44 9.79
CA ARG A 731 -3.67 38.48 10.32
C ARG A 731 -2.25 38.34 9.75
N LEU A 732 -1.76 37.11 9.64
CA LEU A 732 -0.48 36.78 9.01
C LEU A 732 -0.50 37.06 7.51
N MET A 733 -1.57 36.71 6.80
CA MET A 733 -1.78 37.04 5.39
C MET A 733 -1.83 38.56 5.16
N GLN A 734 -2.57 39.29 6.00
CA GLN A 734 -2.68 40.75 5.96
C GLN A 734 -1.37 41.45 6.32
N LYS A 735 -0.47 40.81 7.07
CA LYS A 735 0.91 41.30 7.25
C LYS A 735 1.85 40.94 6.08
N TRP A 736 1.89 39.67 5.67
CA TRP A 736 3.00 39.09 4.90
C TRP A 736 2.61 38.23 3.68
N GLY A 737 1.33 37.89 3.48
CA GLY A 737 0.88 36.98 2.42
C GLY A 737 0.78 37.57 1.00
N ALA A 738 1.22 38.81 0.78
CA ALA A 738 1.03 39.51 -0.52
C ALA A 738 1.90 38.97 -1.67
N SER A 739 2.80 38.03 -1.39
CA SER A 739 3.65 37.32 -2.35
C SER A 739 3.14 35.92 -2.72
N LEU A 740 2.04 35.46 -2.13
CA LEU A 740 1.46 34.14 -2.42
C LEU A 740 0.65 34.17 -3.73
N PRO A 741 0.58 33.04 -4.46
CA PRO A 741 -0.17 32.97 -5.70
C PRO A 741 -1.68 32.99 -5.45
N MET A 742 -2.42 33.58 -6.38
CA MET A 742 -3.88 33.75 -6.30
C MET A 742 -4.63 32.48 -6.73
N GLU A 743 -4.47 31.42 -5.94
CA GLU A 743 -4.87 30.06 -6.29
C GLU A 743 -6.00 29.49 -5.41
N ILE A 744 -6.88 28.72 -6.04
CA ILE A 744 -7.72 27.72 -5.37
C ILE A 744 -6.81 26.52 -5.10
N LEU A 745 -6.85 26.01 -3.88
CA LEU A 745 -5.87 25.06 -3.35
C LEU A 745 -6.39 23.62 -3.36
N ASP A 746 -7.69 23.45 -3.09
CA ASP A 746 -8.39 22.16 -3.05
C ASP A 746 -9.91 22.38 -3.20
N VAL A 747 -10.66 21.30 -3.38
CA VAL A 747 -12.12 21.25 -3.45
C VAL A 747 -12.62 20.38 -2.29
N GLN A 748 -13.18 21.00 -1.24
CA GLN A 748 -13.49 20.28 0.00
C GLN A 748 -14.75 19.42 -0.11
N SER A 749 -15.69 19.78 -0.99
CA SER A 749 -17.02 19.16 -1.08
C SER A 749 -16.98 17.63 -1.27
N PRO A 750 -17.69 16.85 -0.45
CA PRO A 750 -17.62 15.38 -0.46
C PRO A 750 -18.30 14.75 -1.68
N ALA A 751 -19.11 15.51 -2.42
CA ALA A 751 -19.75 15.06 -3.66
C ALA A 751 -18.83 15.13 -4.90
N VAL A 752 -17.64 15.70 -4.77
CA VAL A 752 -16.63 15.77 -5.84
C VAL A 752 -15.75 14.53 -5.80
N ARG A 753 -15.58 13.87 -6.94
CA ARG A 753 -14.66 12.74 -7.10
C ARG A 753 -13.21 13.25 -7.09
N LYS A 754 -12.63 13.37 -5.90
CA LYS A 754 -11.40 14.15 -5.65
C LYS A 754 -10.14 13.68 -6.40
N ASP A 755 -10.04 12.42 -6.82
CA ASP A 755 -8.87 11.96 -7.60
C ASP A 755 -8.93 12.37 -9.09
N TYR A 756 -10.01 13.05 -9.51
CA TYR A 756 -10.30 13.34 -10.93
C TYR A 756 -10.72 14.80 -11.20
N TRP A 757 -10.73 15.69 -10.19
CA TRP A 757 -10.95 17.12 -10.43
C TRP A 757 -9.74 17.75 -11.13
N ILE A 758 -9.99 18.75 -11.96
CA ILE A 758 -8.98 19.30 -12.87
C ILE A 758 -8.89 20.81 -12.69
N LEU A 759 -7.66 21.31 -12.58
CA LEU A 759 -7.30 22.72 -12.58
C LEU A 759 -6.33 22.99 -13.73
N ASP A 760 -6.78 23.73 -14.74
CA ASP A 760 -6.02 24.08 -15.94
C ASP A 760 -5.96 25.61 -16.08
N ASP A 761 -4.92 26.21 -15.49
CA ASP A 761 -4.69 27.66 -15.36
C ASP A 761 -5.85 28.46 -14.74
N ASN A 762 -6.88 28.75 -15.53
CA ASN A 762 -8.08 29.51 -15.15
C ASN A 762 -9.38 28.71 -15.41
N GLN A 763 -9.31 27.45 -15.85
CA GLN A 763 -10.46 26.54 -15.93
C GLN A 763 -10.42 25.55 -14.76
N ILE A 764 -11.59 25.20 -14.23
CA ILE A 764 -11.77 24.12 -13.26
C ILE A 764 -12.90 23.21 -13.74
N PHE A 765 -12.68 21.89 -13.66
CA PHE A 765 -13.71 20.89 -13.91
C PHE A 765 -13.88 19.97 -12.69
N LEU A 766 -15.14 19.83 -12.26
CA LEU A 766 -15.54 19.09 -11.07
C LEU A 766 -16.42 17.89 -11.48
N PRO A 767 -15.85 16.67 -11.59
CA PRO A 767 -16.63 15.45 -11.71
C PRO A 767 -17.30 15.18 -10.36
N VAL A 768 -18.63 15.07 -10.35
CA VAL A 768 -19.43 14.85 -9.12
C VAL A 768 -20.24 13.57 -9.17
N ASP A 769 -20.60 13.04 -8.01
CA ASP A 769 -21.33 11.77 -7.88
C ASP A 769 -22.78 11.85 -8.40
N GLU A 770 -23.35 10.70 -8.77
CA GLU A 770 -24.66 10.57 -9.45
C GLU A 770 -25.83 11.27 -8.75
N ASN A 771 -25.80 11.37 -7.42
CA ASN A 771 -26.89 11.96 -6.63
C ASN A 771 -26.73 13.47 -6.37
N THR A 772 -25.75 14.14 -7.02
CA THR A 772 -25.45 15.55 -6.78
C THR A 772 -26.47 16.47 -7.44
N ASP A 773 -27.17 17.30 -6.65
CA ASP A 773 -28.05 18.35 -7.18
C ASP A 773 -27.22 19.52 -7.74
N LEU A 774 -26.93 19.47 -9.05
CA LEU A 774 -26.22 20.52 -9.78
C LEU A 774 -26.95 21.88 -9.76
N SER A 775 -28.25 21.96 -9.44
CA SER A 775 -28.97 23.24 -9.35
C SER A 775 -28.70 24.00 -8.03
N SER A 776 -28.10 23.34 -7.05
CA SER A 776 -27.75 23.91 -5.74
C SER A 776 -26.44 23.31 -5.20
N PHE A 777 -25.43 23.17 -6.05
CA PHE A 777 -24.16 22.53 -5.71
C PHE A 777 -23.11 23.53 -5.20
N ASP A 778 -22.46 23.22 -4.07
CA ASP A 778 -21.32 23.97 -3.54
C ASP A 778 -20.01 23.16 -3.69
N PRO A 779 -19.03 23.63 -4.47
CA PRO A 779 -17.68 23.06 -4.53
C PRO A 779 -16.89 23.12 -3.21
N GLN A 780 -17.23 24.05 -2.31
CA GLN A 780 -16.47 24.30 -1.07
C GLN A 780 -14.96 24.50 -1.34
N PHE A 781 -14.64 25.46 -2.22
CA PHE A 781 -13.25 25.73 -2.63
C PHE A 781 -12.37 26.20 -1.47
N LEU A 782 -11.27 25.48 -1.24
CA LEU A 782 -10.24 25.86 -0.27
C LEU A 782 -9.32 26.91 -0.90
N THR A 783 -9.07 28.00 -0.16
CA THR A 783 -8.33 29.18 -0.64
C THR A 783 -7.43 29.72 0.46
N TRP A 784 -6.47 30.60 0.13
CA TRP A 784 -5.63 31.22 1.16
C TRP A 784 -6.47 32.05 2.17
N PRO A 785 -6.06 32.13 3.45
CA PRO A 785 -6.80 32.86 4.48
C PRO A 785 -7.01 34.34 4.13
N GLY A 786 -8.23 34.82 4.35
CA GLY A 786 -8.61 36.22 4.10
C GLY A 786 -8.63 36.63 2.63
N THR A 787 -8.61 35.66 1.70
CA THR A 787 -8.97 35.89 0.31
C THR A 787 -10.50 35.92 0.15
N LEU A 788 -11.00 36.76 -0.75
CA LEU A 788 -12.42 36.84 -1.07
C LEU A 788 -12.69 36.15 -2.41
N LEU A 789 -13.44 35.05 -2.36
CA LEU A 789 -13.97 34.32 -3.52
C LEU A 789 -15.43 34.75 -3.76
N THR A 790 -15.78 35.09 -5.00
CA THR A 790 -17.17 35.43 -5.40
C THR A 790 -17.55 34.79 -6.74
N PRO A 791 -18.71 34.13 -6.89
CA PRO A 791 -19.71 33.89 -5.86
C PRO A 791 -19.21 32.92 -4.78
N ALA A 792 -20.00 32.75 -3.73
CA ALA A 792 -19.70 31.88 -2.59
C ALA A 792 -20.98 31.16 -2.14
N GLY A 793 -20.84 29.97 -1.58
CA GLY A 793 -21.96 29.06 -1.34
C GLY A 793 -22.43 28.35 -2.61
N ALA A 794 -23.47 27.52 -2.48
CA ALA A 794 -24.09 26.77 -3.56
C ALA A 794 -24.48 27.63 -4.78
N GLN A 795 -24.19 27.13 -5.98
CA GLN A 795 -24.53 27.73 -7.27
C GLN A 795 -25.30 26.73 -8.15
N ASP A 796 -25.94 27.23 -9.20
CA ASP A 796 -26.59 26.43 -10.24
C ASP A 796 -25.61 26.17 -11.40
N PHE A 797 -25.13 24.94 -11.52
CA PHE A 797 -24.27 24.45 -12.60
C PHE A 797 -25.06 23.74 -13.70
N SER A 798 -26.39 23.62 -13.60
CA SER A 798 -27.21 22.87 -14.56
C SER A 798 -27.26 23.51 -15.96
N ASP A 799 -27.20 24.84 -16.02
CA ASP A 799 -27.09 25.62 -17.26
C ASP A 799 -25.62 25.83 -17.74
N GLY A 800 -24.62 25.31 -17.00
CA GLY A 800 -23.22 25.26 -17.43
C GLY A 800 -22.18 25.84 -16.47
N GLY A 801 -21.18 26.55 -17.01
CA GLY A 801 -20.00 27.00 -16.27
C GLY A 801 -20.21 28.31 -15.50
N ILE A 802 -19.76 28.36 -14.25
CA ILE A 802 -19.85 29.52 -13.35
C ILE A 802 -18.49 30.20 -13.22
N THR A 803 -18.45 31.52 -13.42
CA THR A 803 -17.24 32.31 -13.21
C THR A 803 -17.09 32.72 -11.75
N TYR A 804 -16.04 32.20 -11.10
CA TYR A 804 -15.58 32.61 -9.79
C TYR A 804 -14.43 33.62 -9.92
N ASN A 805 -14.36 34.57 -8.98
CA ASN A 805 -13.34 35.61 -8.90
C ASN A 805 -12.72 35.59 -7.50
N LEU A 806 -11.47 35.15 -7.42
CA LEU A 806 -10.66 35.13 -6.20
C LEU A 806 -9.87 36.43 -6.09
N SER A 807 -9.89 37.10 -4.93
CA SER A 807 -9.31 38.43 -4.76
C SER A 807 -8.65 38.67 -3.39
N PHE A 808 -7.53 39.39 -3.38
CA PHE A 808 -6.77 39.69 -2.16
C PHE A 808 -5.87 40.92 -2.37
N LYS A 809 -5.90 41.89 -1.43
CA LYS A 809 -5.04 43.10 -1.46
C LYS A 809 -4.95 43.85 -2.81
N GLY A 810 -6.01 43.80 -3.62
CA GLY A 810 -6.04 44.42 -4.96
C GLY A 810 -5.47 43.56 -6.10
N GLN A 811 -5.03 42.34 -5.81
CA GLN A 811 -4.83 41.27 -6.80
C GLN A 811 -6.15 40.52 -7.01
N SER A 812 -6.36 39.96 -8.20
CA SER A 812 -7.50 39.09 -8.50
C SER A 812 -7.20 38.11 -9.64
N LYS A 813 -7.73 36.88 -9.56
CA LYS A 813 -7.71 35.86 -10.63
C LYS A 813 -9.12 35.29 -10.81
N GLN A 814 -9.51 34.98 -12.05
CA GLN A 814 -10.84 34.48 -12.39
C GLN A 814 -10.77 33.02 -12.83
N TYR A 815 -11.65 32.19 -12.28
CA TYR A 815 -11.77 30.78 -12.59
C TYR A 815 -13.13 30.52 -13.24
N ASN A 816 -13.14 29.83 -14.39
CA ASN A 816 -14.37 29.31 -14.98
C ASN A 816 -14.55 27.85 -14.52
N VAL A 817 -15.56 27.61 -13.70
CA VAL A 817 -15.80 26.32 -13.05
C VAL A 817 -16.96 25.61 -13.73
N LYS A 818 -16.75 24.39 -14.21
CA LYS A 818 -17.82 23.46 -14.63
C LYS A 818 -17.97 22.36 -13.58
N ALA A 819 -19.19 21.88 -13.36
CA ALA A 819 -19.46 20.65 -12.61
C ALA A 819 -20.39 19.74 -13.42
N SER A 820 -20.20 18.42 -13.36
CA SER A 820 -21.07 17.46 -14.05
C SER A 820 -21.04 16.08 -13.40
N ILE A 821 -22.17 15.36 -13.46
CA ILE A 821 -22.27 13.96 -13.01
C ILE A 821 -21.21 13.10 -13.71
N ALA A 822 -20.44 12.33 -12.95
CA ALA A 822 -19.31 11.56 -13.45
C ALA A 822 -19.31 10.10 -12.98
N ARG A 823 -19.64 9.18 -13.89
CA ARG A 823 -19.56 7.72 -13.68
C ARG A 823 -18.24 7.15 -14.22
N ASN A 824 -17.63 7.79 -15.22
CA ASN A 824 -16.28 7.47 -15.70
C ASN A 824 -15.20 8.22 -14.89
N PRO A 825 -14.07 7.57 -14.54
CA PRO A 825 -13.81 6.13 -14.69
C PRO A 825 -14.69 5.28 -13.75
N VAL A 826 -15.03 4.07 -14.18
CA VAL A 826 -15.93 3.16 -13.44
C VAL A 826 -15.22 2.37 -12.34
N LEU A 827 -13.88 2.30 -12.39
CA LEU A 827 -13.04 1.73 -11.34
C LEU A 827 -12.23 2.85 -10.65
N PRO A 828 -12.03 2.79 -9.32
CA PRO A 828 -11.17 3.73 -8.62
C PRO A 828 -9.69 3.37 -8.79
N GLY A 829 -8.84 4.36 -9.06
CA GLY A 829 -7.39 4.16 -9.20
C GLY A 829 -6.95 3.62 -10.57
N PHE A 830 -5.66 3.31 -10.71
CA PHE A 830 -5.04 3.05 -12.01
C PHE A 830 -5.23 1.61 -12.48
N TYR A 831 -6.02 1.46 -13.55
CA TYR A 831 -6.34 0.20 -14.21
C TYR A 831 -6.48 0.44 -15.70
N ALA A 832 -6.01 -0.51 -16.50
CA ALA A 832 -5.91 -0.37 -17.94
C ALA A 832 -6.30 -1.65 -18.69
N ASP A 833 -6.18 -1.60 -20.00
CA ASP A 833 -6.32 -2.73 -20.93
C ASP A 833 -7.52 -3.68 -20.58
N PRO A 834 -8.75 -3.16 -20.42
CA PRO A 834 -9.85 -3.90 -19.80
C PRO A 834 -10.59 -4.85 -20.76
N ASP A 835 -10.73 -6.12 -20.37
CA ASP A 835 -11.71 -7.03 -20.94
C ASP A 835 -12.95 -7.22 -20.03
N ILE A 836 -14.09 -7.56 -20.62
CA ILE A 836 -15.38 -7.67 -19.92
C ILE A 836 -16.24 -8.83 -20.45
N ILE A 837 -16.83 -9.60 -19.53
CA ILE A 837 -17.86 -10.60 -19.86
C ILE A 837 -19.10 -10.45 -18.98
N TYR A 838 -20.23 -10.95 -19.47
CA TYR A 838 -21.35 -11.36 -18.64
C TYR A 838 -21.26 -12.87 -18.40
N ALA A 839 -21.15 -13.31 -17.15
CA ALA A 839 -21.06 -14.72 -16.82
C ALA A 839 -22.46 -15.30 -16.58
N HIS A 840 -22.93 -16.22 -17.43
CA HIS A 840 -24.22 -16.89 -17.27
C HIS A 840 -24.25 -17.87 -16.08
N GLN A 841 -23.11 -18.23 -15.50
CA GLN A 841 -23.06 -18.99 -14.25
C GLN A 841 -23.61 -18.19 -13.06
N THR A 842 -23.22 -16.91 -12.92
CA THR A 842 -23.53 -16.08 -11.75
C THR A 842 -24.54 -14.97 -12.05
N ASN A 843 -24.81 -14.69 -13.33
CA ASN A 843 -25.69 -13.63 -13.83
C ASN A 843 -25.16 -12.19 -13.60
N LYS A 844 -23.83 -12.05 -13.47
CA LYS A 844 -23.10 -10.80 -13.22
C LYS A 844 -22.19 -10.42 -14.40
N TYR A 845 -21.84 -9.14 -14.46
CA TYR A 845 -20.72 -8.65 -15.29
C TYR A 845 -19.41 -8.81 -14.52
N TYR A 846 -18.31 -9.10 -15.21
CA TYR A 846 -16.96 -9.16 -14.67
C TYR A 846 -15.98 -8.45 -15.60
N LEU A 847 -15.13 -7.60 -15.04
CA LEU A 847 -14.16 -6.77 -15.74
C LEU A 847 -12.75 -7.09 -15.24
N TYR A 848 -11.85 -7.36 -16.19
CA TYR A 848 -10.49 -7.84 -15.98
C TYR A 848 -9.50 -6.84 -16.60
N PRO A 849 -8.84 -5.99 -15.81
CA PRO A 849 -7.86 -5.02 -16.30
C PRO A 849 -6.41 -5.44 -16.03
N THR A 850 -5.48 -4.84 -16.78
CA THR A 850 -4.09 -4.66 -16.33
C THR A 850 -4.09 -3.83 -15.04
N SER A 851 -3.31 -4.27 -14.03
CA SER A 851 -3.00 -3.46 -12.85
C SER A 851 -1.95 -2.40 -13.23
N ASP A 852 -2.40 -1.14 -13.36
CA ASP A 852 -1.58 -0.01 -13.84
C ASP A 852 -1.01 0.78 -12.63
N GLY A 853 -0.48 1.99 -12.83
CA GLY A 853 0.18 2.79 -11.78
C GLY A 853 1.64 2.40 -11.50
N TYR A 854 2.18 1.42 -12.24
CA TYR A 854 3.56 0.94 -12.07
C TYR A 854 4.47 1.45 -13.20
N PRO A 855 5.54 2.21 -12.91
CA PRO A 855 6.47 2.72 -13.94
C PRO A 855 6.99 1.63 -14.87
N GLY A 856 6.88 1.87 -16.18
CA GLY A 856 7.24 0.88 -17.21
C GLY A 856 6.28 -0.32 -17.28
N TRP A 857 5.01 -0.13 -16.88
CA TRP A 857 3.97 -1.16 -16.81
C TRP A 857 4.38 -2.35 -15.92
N GLY A 858 4.99 -2.05 -14.78
CA GLY A 858 5.58 -3.03 -13.86
C GLY A 858 4.61 -3.96 -13.11
N GLY A 859 3.30 -3.87 -13.36
CA GLY A 859 2.28 -4.72 -12.73
C GLY A 859 2.55 -6.21 -12.93
N TYR A 860 2.30 -7.01 -11.90
CA TYR A 860 2.66 -8.44 -11.85
C TYR A 860 1.48 -9.36 -11.51
N TYR A 861 0.30 -8.80 -11.25
CA TYR A 861 -0.92 -9.54 -10.94
C TYR A 861 -2.13 -8.98 -11.70
N PHE A 862 -3.16 -9.81 -11.87
CA PHE A 862 -4.47 -9.40 -12.37
C PHE A 862 -5.51 -9.41 -11.25
N LYS A 863 -6.41 -8.42 -11.26
CA LYS A 863 -7.65 -8.40 -10.47
C LYS A 863 -8.85 -8.73 -11.33
N VAL A 864 -9.99 -8.99 -10.69
CA VAL A 864 -11.31 -8.90 -11.33
C VAL A 864 -12.25 -8.06 -10.49
N PHE A 865 -13.08 -7.28 -11.16
CA PHE A 865 -14.17 -6.52 -10.57
C PHE A 865 -15.51 -7.10 -11.05
N SER A 866 -16.49 -7.26 -10.16
CA SER A 866 -17.84 -7.73 -10.52
C SER A 866 -18.91 -6.66 -10.34
N SER A 867 -19.96 -6.72 -11.15
CA SER A 867 -21.09 -5.79 -11.08
C SER A 867 -22.42 -6.47 -11.42
N ASP A 868 -23.50 -6.02 -10.78
CA ASP A 868 -24.88 -6.38 -11.12
C ASP A 868 -25.50 -5.43 -12.17
N ASP A 869 -24.95 -4.22 -12.34
CA ASP A 869 -25.60 -3.09 -13.04
C ASP A 869 -24.66 -2.24 -13.93
N LEU A 870 -23.37 -2.58 -14.03
CA LEU A 870 -22.30 -1.81 -14.71
C LEU A 870 -21.95 -0.45 -14.06
N LEU A 871 -22.62 -0.06 -12.97
CA LEU A 871 -22.39 1.20 -12.26
C LEU A 871 -21.62 0.95 -10.96
N ASN A 872 -22.07 -0.04 -10.18
CA ASN A 872 -21.50 -0.42 -8.89
C ASN A 872 -20.56 -1.61 -9.09
N TRP A 873 -19.26 -1.41 -8.84
CA TRP A 873 -18.22 -2.43 -9.03
C TRP A 873 -17.63 -2.89 -7.68
N GLN A 874 -17.65 -4.19 -7.44
CA GLN A 874 -17.02 -4.87 -6.31
C GLN A 874 -15.64 -5.38 -6.74
N ASP A 875 -14.56 -4.99 -6.05
CA ASP A 875 -13.24 -5.62 -6.17
C ASP A 875 -13.33 -7.04 -5.57
N GLU A 876 -13.11 -8.07 -6.39
CA GLU A 876 -13.13 -9.48 -5.96
C GLU A 876 -11.72 -9.99 -5.62
N GLY A 877 -10.70 -9.12 -5.68
CA GLY A 877 -9.31 -9.43 -5.37
C GLY A 877 -8.47 -9.93 -6.54
N VAL A 878 -7.29 -10.43 -6.21
CA VAL A 878 -6.29 -10.93 -7.17
C VAL A 878 -6.66 -12.34 -7.63
N ILE A 879 -6.72 -12.53 -8.95
CA ILE A 879 -7.09 -13.81 -9.59
C ILE A 879 -5.90 -14.63 -10.10
N LEU A 880 -4.76 -13.97 -10.38
CA LEU A 880 -3.54 -14.59 -10.90
C LEU A 880 -2.32 -13.67 -10.62
N ASP A 881 -1.23 -14.22 -10.09
CA ASP A 881 -0.03 -13.46 -9.66
C ASP A 881 1.29 -14.07 -10.17
N MET A 882 1.97 -13.35 -11.08
CA MET A 882 3.25 -13.72 -11.70
C MET A 882 4.49 -13.44 -10.85
N SER A 883 4.33 -12.87 -9.64
CA SER A 883 5.40 -12.85 -8.63
C SER A 883 5.51 -14.19 -7.89
N THR A 884 4.61 -15.14 -8.17
CA THR A 884 4.49 -16.44 -7.51
C THR A 884 4.54 -17.61 -8.49
N ASP A 885 4.67 -18.83 -7.97
CA ASP A 885 4.65 -20.08 -8.75
C ASP A 885 3.36 -20.33 -9.56
N GLN A 886 2.29 -19.52 -9.37
CA GLN A 886 1.03 -19.62 -10.13
C GLN A 886 1.24 -19.52 -11.64
N VAL A 887 2.25 -18.77 -12.10
CA VAL A 887 2.63 -18.64 -13.52
C VAL A 887 4.14 -18.85 -13.65
N SER A 888 4.61 -20.06 -13.32
CA SER A 888 6.04 -20.39 -13.15
C SER A 888 6.97 -20.08 -14.35
N TRP A 889 6.42 -19.87 -15.54
CA TRP A 889 7.18 -19.44 -16.73
C TRP A 889 7.36 -17.92 -16.83
N ALA A 890 6.61 -17.11 -16.08
CA ALA A 890 6.62 -15.64 -16.10
C ALA A 890 7.18 -15.03 -14.80
N ASN A 891 7.47 -13.72 -14.81
CA ASN A 891 7.99 -12.99 -13.64
C ASN A 891 7.48 -11.54 -13.50
N GLY A 892 6.32 -11.23 -14.08
CA GLY A 892 5.70 -9.90 -14.06
C GLY A 892 5.36 -9.37 -15.44
N ASN A 893 5.03 -8.08 -15.51
CA ASN A 893 4.37 -7.45 -16.67
C ASN A 893 3.10 -8.24 -17.08
N ALA A 894 2.20 -8.41 -16.12
CA ALA A 894 0.88 -8.97 -16.29
C ALA A 894 0.00 -7.96 -17.06
N TRP A 895 -0.08 -8.11 -18.38
CA TRP A 895 -0.73 -7.14 -19.28
C TRP A 895 -1.87 -7.75 -20.09
N ALA A 896 -2.86 -6.92 -20.41
CA ALA A 896 -3.88 -7.14 -21.45
C ALA A 896 -4.49 -8.55 -21.40
N PRO A 897 -5.35 -8.83 -20.40
CA PRO A 897 -6.05 -10.09 -20.32
C PRO A 897 -7.19 -10.15 -21.36
N ALA A 898 -7.61 -11.36 -21.71
CA ALA A 898 -8.91 -11.60 -22.34
C ALA A 898 -9.51 -12.90 -21.81
N ILE A 899 -10.84 -12.95 -21.64
CA ILE A 899 -11.53 -14.07 -21.01
C ILE A 899 -12.74 -14.53 -21.81
N ILE A 900 -13.02 -15.83 -21.75
CA ILE A 900 -14.29 -16.36 -22.25
C ILE A 900 -14.91 -17.39 -21.30
N GLU A 901 -16.21 -17.25 -21.05
CA GLU A 901 -17.04 -18.29 -20.45
C GLU A 901 -17.42 -19.31 -21.52
N ARG A 902 -17.21 -20.60 -21.25
CA ARG A 902 -17.65 -21.69 -22.11
C ARG A 902 -18.45 -22.71 -21.32
N LYS A 903 -19.63 -23.04 -21.81
CA LYS A 903 -20.47 -24.11 -21.23
C LYS A 903 -20.03 -25.48 -21.72
N ILE A 904 -19.80 -26.42 -20.80
CA ILE A 904 -19.36 -27.79 -21.08
C ILE A 904 -20.34 -28.75 -20.40
N GLY A 905 -21.34 -29.21 -21.16
CA GLY A 905 -22.46 -29.96 -20.58
C GLY A 905 -23.31 -29.04 -19.69
N ASP A 906 -23.46 -29.40 -18.41
CA ASP A 906 -24.21 -28.61 -17.42
C ASP A 906 -23.32 -27.65 -16.59
N THR A 907 -22.00 -27.71 -16.74
CA THR A 907 -21.04 -26.83 -16.03
C THR A 907 -20.50 -25.72 -16.93
N TYR A 908 -19.89 -24.69 -16.32
CA TYR A 908 -19.17 -23.62 -17.01
C TYR A 908 -17.66 -23.73 -16.71
N LYS A 909 -16.84 -23.30 -17.67
CA LYS A 909 -15.40 -23.11 -17.53
C LYS A 909 -15.03 -21.72 -18.03
N TYR A 910 -14.02 -21.13 -17.41
CA TYR A 910 -13.48 -19.82 -17.79
C TYR A 910 -12.06 -20.01 -18.28
N TYR A 911 -11.75 -19.39 -19.41
CA TYR A 911 -10.43 -19.44 -20.04
C TYR A 911 -9.90 -18.02 -20.14
N PHE A 912 -8.87 -17.73 -19.34
CA PHE A 912 -8.28 -16.42 -19.13
C PHE A 912 -6.91 -16.39 -19.79
N TYR A 913 -6.82 -15.72 -20.93
CA TYR A 913 -5.60 -15.50 -21.70
C TYR A 913 -4.96 -14.19 -21.23
N PHE A 914 -3.64 -14.11 -21.26
CA PHE A 914 -2.92 -12.94 -20.75
C PHE A 914 -1.53 -12.81 -21.35
N SER A 915 -0.98 -11.60 -21.34
CA SER A 915 0.42 -11.37 -21.71
C SER A 915 1.30 -11.36 -20.45
N GLY A 916 2.50 -11.94 -20.54
CA GLY A 916 3.47 -11.99 -19.44
C GLY A 916 4.92 -11.85 -19.91
N ASN A 917 5.81 -11.44 -19.00
CA ASN A 917 7.25 -11.46 -19.23
C ASN A 917 7.86 -12.79 -18.78
N PRO A 918 8.47 -13.59 -19.69
CA PRO A 918 9.00 -14.90 -19.33
C PRO A 918 10.30 -14.81 -18.51
N THR A 919 10.46 -15.72 -17.55
CA THR A 919 11.67 -15.89 -16.72
C THR A 919 12.93 -16.13 -17.56
N ALA A 920 12.80 -16.85 -18.67
CA ALA A 920 13.88 -17.12 -19.62
C ALA A 920 14.25 -15.92 -20.52
N GLY A 921 13.48 -14.84 -20.48
CA GLY A 921 13.57 -13.72 -21.42
C GLY A 921 13.14 -14.11 -22.85
N GLY A 922 13.52 -13.29 -23.84
CA GLY A 922 13.21 -13.50 -25.25
C GLY A 922 12.06 -12.65 -25.83
N GLY A 923 11.39 -11.85 -24.99
CA GLY A 923 10.24 -11.01 -25.37
C GLY A 923 8.97 -11.42 -24.63
N LYS A 924 7.90 -10.63 -24.76
CA LYS A 924 6.60 -10.95 -24.15
C LYS A 924 5.93 -12.14 -24.84
N GLN A 925 5.18 -12.92 -24.07
CA GLN A 925 4.53 -14.16 -24.49
C GLN A 925 3.12 -14.24 -23.91
N ILE A 926 2.23 -15.02 -24.54
CA ILE A 926 0.82 -15.15 -24.13
C ILE A 926 0.61 -16.50 -23.43
N GLY A 927 0.03 -16.47 -22.23
CA GLY A 927 -0.41 -17.64 -21.47
C GLY A 927 -1.92 -17.89 -21.56
N VAL A 928 -2.36 -18.95 -20.87
CA VAL A 928 -3.79 -19.22 -20.63
C VAL A 928 -3.95 -19.95 -19.30
N ALA A 929 -4.87 -19.46 -18.47
CA ALA A 929 -5.27 -20.07 -17.21
C ALA A 929 -6.75 -20.45 -17.21
N VAL A 930 -7.12 -21.48 -16.45
CA VAL A 930 -8.46 -22.09 -16.47
C VAL A 930 -9.09 -22.09 -15.08
N ALA A 931 -10.38 -21.76 -14.99
CA ALA A 931 -11.17 -21.79 -13.74
C ALA A 931 -12.57 -22.40 -13.92
N ASP A 932 -13.22 -22.74 -12.80
CA ASP A 932 -14.63 -23.16 -12.71
C ASP A 932 -15.58 -22.03 -12.29
N HIS A 933 -15.06 -20.83 -12.02
CA HIS A 933 -15.80 -19.63 -11.58
C HIS A 933 -15.10 -18.38 -12.14
N PRO A 934 -15.80 -17.28 -12.49
CA PRO A 934 -15.17 -16.09 -13.11
C PRO A 934 -14.12 -15.42 -12.20
N THR A 935 -14.27 -15.53 -10.87
CA THR A 935 -13.28 -15.02 -9.90
C THR A 935 -12.20 -16.04 -9.52
N GLY A 936 -12.00 -17.09 -10.33
CA GLY A 936 -11.03 -18.14 -10.03
C GLY A 936 -11.44 -19.10 -8.88
N PRO A 937 -10.48 -19.82 -8.28
CA PRO A 937 -9.04 -19.76 -8.58
C PRO A 937 -8.73 -20.20 -10.01
N PHE A 938 -7.79 -19.51 -10.65
CA PHE A 938 -7.29 -19.85 -11.98
C PHE A 938 -6.03 -20.73 -11.86
N THR A 939 -5.90 -21.68 -12.78
CA THR A 939 -4.72 -22.55 -12.92
C THR A 939 -4.10 -22.31 -14.29
N ASP A 940 -2.88 -21.78 -14.34
CA ASP A 940 -2.10 -21.61 -15.58
C ASP A 940 -1.81 -22.95 -16.27
N LEU A 941 -1.56 -22.90 -17.59
CA LEU A 941 -1.13 -24.04 -18.39
C LEU A 941 0.23 -24.61 -17.95
N GLY A 942 1.06 -23.81 -17.28
CA GLY A 942 2.43 -24.15 -16.87
C GLY A 942 3.48 -23.81 -17.94
N GLU A 943 3.04 -23.46 -19.16
CA GLU A 943 3.89 -22.99 -20.25
C GLU A 943 3.14 -21.97 -21.14
N PRO A 944 3.84 -21.04 -21.80
CA PRO A 944 3.23 -20.03 -22.67
C PRO A 944 2.62 -20.63 -23.94
N LEU A 945 1.36 -20.29 -24.21
CA LEU A 945 0.59 -20.70 -25.38
C LEU A 945 1.14 -20.12 -26.70
N ILE A 946 1.57 -18.84 -26.70
CA ILE A 946 2.14 -18.17 -27.88
C ILE A 946 3.50 -17.54 -27.56
N THR A 947 4.53 -17.97 -28.29
CA THR A 947 5.94 -17.66 -28.02
C THR A 947 6.70 -17.00 -29.19
N SER A 948 6.05 -16.73 -30.32
CA SER A 948 6.70 -16.13 -31.50
C SER A 948 5.74 -15.35 -32.42
N SER A 949 6.30 -14.40 -33.17
CA SER A 949 5.55 -13.60 -34.14
C SER A 949 5.36 -14.37 -35.45
N PRO A 950 4.12 -14.59 -35.93
CA PRO A 950 3.88 -15.12 -37.28
C PRO A 950 4.19 -14.11 -38.39
N ALA A 951 4.40 -12.83 -38.04
CA ALA A 951 4.87 -11.79 -38.97
C ALA A 951 6.41 -11.68 -39.03
N GLY A 952 7.13 -12.23 -38.03
CA GLY A 952 8.59 -12.12 -37.88
C GLY A 952 9.08 -10.83 -37.22
N TRP A 953 8.17 -9.99 -36.73
CA TRP A 953 8.41 -8.71 -36.05
C TRP A 953 7.21 -8.37 -35.15
N GLY A 954 7.32 -7.34 -34.29
CA GLY A 954 6.28 -7.01 -33.30
C GLY A 954 6.23 -7.99 -32.12
N GLN A 955 5.31 -7.75 -31.19
CA GLN A 955 5.25 -8.45 -29.89
C GLN A 955 4.03 -9.37 -29.75
N GLN A 956 4.19 -10.43 -28.95
CA GLN A 956 3.15 -11.41 -28.66
C GLN A 956 2.46 -10.98 -27.37
N ILE A 957 1.60 -9.97 -27.51
CA ILE A 957 0.76 -9.40 -26.45
C ILE A 957 -0.66 -9.21 -27.00
N ASP A 958 -1.55 -8.70 -26.15
CA ASP A 958 -2.93 -8.30 -26.45
C ASP A 958 -3.75 -9.44 -27.07
N PRO A 959 -3.90 -10.57 -26.35
CA PRO A 959 -4.84 -11.61 -26.72
C PRO A 959 -6.28 -11.08 -26.76
N CYS A 960 -7.06 -11.56 -27.72
CA CYS A 960 -8.53 -11.45 -27.72
C CYS A 960 -9.10 -12.82 -28.10
N VAL A 961 -9.99 -13.37 -27.26
CA VAL A 961 -10.65 -14.66 -27.49
C VAL A 961 -12.11 -14.45 -27.90
N PHE A 962 -12.57 -15.24 -28.86
CA PHE A 962 -13.88 -15.05 -29.50
C PHE A 962 -14.53 -16.40 -29.86
N GLU A 963 -15.81 -16.58 -29.52
CA GLU A 963 -16.65 -17.66 -30.06
C GLU A 963 -17.35 -17.18 -31.34
N ASP A 964 -17.18 -17.89 -32.45
CA ASP A 964 -17.96 -17.70 -33.67
C ASP A 964 -19.37 -18.31 -33.51
N PRO A 965 -20.44 -17.50 -33.39
CA PRO A 965 -21.81 -18.01 -33.22
C PRO A 965 -22.38 -18.65 -34.50
N VAL A 966 -21.68 -18.58 -35.64
CA VAL A 966 -22.08 -19.24 -36.90
C VAL A 966 -21.59 -20.69 -36.95
N SER A 967 -20.46 -21.01 -36.32
CA SER A 967 -19.86 -22.35 -36.37
C SER A 967 -19.61 -23.04 -35.01
N GLY A 968 -19.76 -22.32 -33.88
CA GLY A 968 -19.45 -22.82 -32.54
C GLY A 968 -17.95 -23.07 -32.32
N LYS A 969 -17.10 -22.37 -33.09
CA LYS A 969 -15.63 -22.47 -33.02
C LYS A 969 -15.06 -21.29 -32.25
N PHE A 970 -13.98 -21.55 -31.53
CA PHE A 970 -13.25 -20.54 -30.79
C PHE A 970 -12.01 -20.08 -31.57
N TYR A 971 -11.72 -18.79 -31.49
CA TYR A 971 -10.58 -18.14 -32.15
C TYR A 971 -9.81 -17.30 -31.13
N LEU A 972 -8.49 -17.23 -31.31
CA LEU A 972 -7.60 -16.34 -30.58
C LEU A 972 -6.94 -15.38 -31.57
N TYR A 973 -7.01 -14.09 -31.27
CA TYR A 973 -6.35 -13.00 -32.00
C TYR A 973 -5.30 -12.36 -31.10
N TRP A 974 -4.21 -11.83 -31.67
CA TRP A 974 -3.17 -11.16 -30.88
C TRP A 974 -2.22 -10.29 -31.72
N GLY A 975 -1.52 -9.39 -31.04
CA GLY A 975 -0.24 -8.83 -31.48
C GLY A 975 -0.14 -7.30 -31.39
N ASN A 976 1.06 -6.83 -31.02
CA ASN A 976 1.48 -5.44 -31.21
C ASN A 976 2.36 -5.34 -32.47
N GLY A 977 2.13 -4.29 -33.26
CA GLY A 977 2.71 -4.03 -34.57
C GLY A 977 2.03 -4.81 -35.70
N TYR A 978 1.67 -6.07 -35.47
CA TYR A 978 0.92 -6.92 -36.39
C TYR A 978 -0.36 -7.43 -35.72
N LEU A 979 -1.38 -7.76 -36.52
CA LEU A 979 -2.50 -8.58 -36.07
C LEU A 979 -2.38 -9.99 -36.64
N ALA A 980 -2.50 -11.00 -35.78
CA ALA A 980 -2.70 -12.39 -36.17
C ALA A 980 -4.00 -12.94 -35.58
N GLY A 981 -4.54 -14.00 -36.22
CA GLY A 981 -5.62 -14.81 -35.68
C GLY A 981 -5.42 -16.30 -35.99
N ALA A 982 -5.92 -17.17 -35.11
CA ALA A 982 -5.92 -18.63 -35.28
C ALA A 982 -7.18 -19.26 -34.68
N GLU A 983 -7.57 -20.43 -35.18
CA GLU A 983 -8.60 -21.28 -34.58
C GLU A 983 -8.02 -22.03 -33.36
N LEU A 984 -8.72 -22.00 -32.23
CA LEU A 984 -8.37 -22.80 -31.04
C LEU A 984 -8.78 -24.27 -31.23
N ASN A 985 -8.10 -25.16 -30.52
CA ASN A 985 -8.58 -26.53 -30.34
C ASN A 985 -9.74 -26.57 -29.33
N ASP A 986 -10.45 -27.69 -29.34
CA ASP A 986 -11.65 -27.91 -28.54
C ASP A 986 -11.34 -27.96 -27.02
N ASP A 987 -10.06 -27.90 -26.63
CA ASP A 987 -9.52 -27.80 -25.28
C ASP A 987 -9.38 -26.35 -24.74
N MET A 988 -9.43 -25.33 -25.62
CA MET A 988 -9.12 -23.91 -25.36
C MET A 988 -7.68 -23.61 -24.88
N VAL A 989 -6.80 -24.60 -24.80
CA VAL A 989 -5.43 -24.45 -24.29
C VAL A 989 -4.36 -24.83 -25.32
N SER A 990 -4.76 -25.07 -26.56
CA SER A 990 -3.85 -25.17 -27.71
C SER A 990 -4.45 -24.58 -28.98
N ILE A 991 -3.61 -24.04 -29.87
CA ILE A 991 -4.05 -23.48 -31.17
C ILE A 991 -3.85 -24.46 -32.33
N LYS A 992 -4.72 -24.39 -33.34
CA LYS A 992 -4.58 -25.10 -34.62
C LYS A 992 -3.57 -24.35 -35.49
N SER A 993 -2.28 -24.61 -35.28
CA SER A 993 -1.17 -23.85 -35.87
C SER A 993 -1.21 -23.70 -37.40
N ASN A 994 -1.81 -24.65 -38.12
CA ASN A 994 -2.04 -24.56 -39.57
C ASN A 994 -3.15 -23.58 -40.00
N THR A 995 -3.79 -22.88 -39.04
CA THR A 995 -4.81 -21.84 -39.27
C THR A 995 -4.30 -20.43 -38.98
N ILE A 996 -3.09 -20.27 -38.41
CA ILE A 996 -2.52 -18.97 -38.08
C ILE A 996 -2.45 -18.10 -39.34
N LYS A 997 -3.05 -16.91 -39.25
CA LYS A 997 -3.09 -15.94 -40.34
C LYS A 997 -2.73 -14.55 -39.83
N VAL A 998 -1.69 -13.94 -40.40
CA VAL A 998 -1.44 -12.50 -40.26
C VAL A 998 -2.52 -11.77 -41.07
N MET A 999 -3.22 -10.84 -40.43
CA MET A 999 -4.40 -10.15 -40.96
C MET A 999 -4.39 -8.64 -40.68
N THR A 1000 -3.23 -8.08 -40.32
CA THR A 1000 -3.02 -6.65 -40.03
C THR A 1000 -3.71 -5.75 -41.08
N PRO A 1001 -4.58 -4.81 -40.65
CA PRO A 1001 -5.15 -3.79 -41.53
C PRO A 1001 -4.08 -3.04 -42.32
N ALA A 1002 -4.33 -2.81 -43.60
CA ALA A 1002 -3.34 -2.21 -44.50
C ALA A 1002 -3.45 -0.68 -44.55
N GLY A 1003 -2.28 -0.01 -44.53
CA GLY A 1003 -2.19 1.45 -44.64
C GLY A 1003 -2.72 2.18 -43.40
N GLY A 1004 -3.25 3.37 -43.62
CA GLY A 1004 -3.58 4.32 -42.56
C GLY A 1004 -2.35 5.06 -42.04
N ASP A 1005 -2.60 6.00 -41.16
CA ASP A 1005 -1.62 6.76 -40.38
C ASP A 1005 -2.12 6.92 -38.93
N LEU A 1006 -1.34 7.63 -38.10
CA LEU A 1006 -1.67 7.89 -36.69
C LEU A 1006 -2.88 8.83 -36.50
N SER A 1007 -3.50 9.34 -37.56
CA SER A 1007 -4.73 10.14 -37.48
C SER A 1007 -5.98 9.39 -37.96
N THR A 1008 -5.85 8.12 -38.34
CA THR A 1008 -6.89 7.36 -39.05
C THR A 1008 -7.06 5.92 -38.58
N HIS A 1009 -6.12 5.03 -38.90
CA HIS A 1009 -6.30 3.59 -38.65
C HIS A 1009 -5.02 2.75 -38.61
N ALA A 1010 -3.82 3.36 -38.56
CA ALA A 1010 -2.57 2.59 -38.55
C ALA A 1010 -2.49 1.68 -37.32
N TYR A 1011 -2.52 0.36 -37.55
CA TYR A 1011 -2.58 -0.65 -36.49
C TYR A 1011 -1.41 -0.52 -35.50
N ARG A 1012 -1.71 -0.41 -34.21
CA ARG A 1012 -0.75 -0.62 -33.11
C ARG A 1012 -0.97 -1.96 -32.44
N GLU A 1013 -2.03 -2.09 -31.66
CA GLU A 1013 -2.26 -3.17 -30.68
C GLU A 1013 -3.73 -3.16 -30.21
N GLY A 1014 -4.06 -3.76 -29.08
CA GLY A 1014 -5.38 -3.69 -28.43
C GLY A 1014 -6.51 -4.13 -29.35
N VAL A 1015 -6.40 -5.34 -29.91
CA VAL A 1015 -7.41 -5.90 -30.83
C VAL A 1015 -8.62 -6.41 -30.06
N TYR A 1016 -9.83 -6.16 -30.59
CA TYR A 1016 -11.05 -6.80 -30.12
C TYR A 1016 -11.93 -7.29 -31.27
N VAL A 1017 -12.59 -8.44 -31.09
CA VAL A 1017 -13.42 -9.08 -32.12
C VAL A 1017 -14.80 -9.47 -31.57
N PHE A 1018 -15.86 -9.01 -32.24
CA PHE A 1018 -17.23 -9.43 -31.96
C PHE A 1018 -18.02 -9.67 -33.25
N TYR A 1019 -19.18 -10.33 -33.15
CA TYR A 1019 -20.05 -10.61 -34.30
C TYR A 1019 -21.43 -9.98 -34.12
N ARG A 1020 -21.93 -9.33 -35.17
CA ARG A 1020 -23.29 -8.77 -35.20
C ARG A 1020 -23.87 -8.83 -36.62
N ASN A 1021 -25.11 -9.33 -36.73
CA ASN A 1021 -25.93 -9.29 -37.96
C ASN A 1021 -25.24 -9.80 -39.24
N GLY A 1022 -24.38 -10.83 -39.15
CA GLY A 1022 -23.71 -11.45 -40.30
C GLY A 1022 -22.30 -10.93 -40.60
N LEU A 1023 -21.78 -9.99 -39.80
CA LEU A 1023 -20.43 -9.45 -39.90
C LEU A 1023 -19.63 -9.69 -38.62
N TYR A 1024 -18.34 -9.95 -38.79
CA TYR A 1024 -17.32 -9.95 -37.75
C TYR A 1024 -16.67 -8.56 -37.76
N TYR A 1025 -16.67 -7.89 -36.62
CA TYR A 1025 -16.10 -6.56 -36.43
C TYR A 1025 -14.75 -6.73 -35.78
N PHE A 1026 -13.74 -6.09 -36.35
CA PHE A 1026 -12.37 -6.08 -35.85
C PHE A 1026 -12.06 -4.65 -35.44
N LEU A 1027 -11.86 -4.45 -34.15
CA LEU A 1027 -11.45 -3.18 -33.54
C LEU A 1027 -9.97 -3.29 -33.19
N TRP A 1028 -9.24 -2.19 -33.24
CA TRP A 1028 -7.85 -2.11 -32.81
C TRP A 1028 -7.48 -0.69 -32.38
N SER A 1029 -6.43 -0.60 -31.58
CA SER A 1029 -5.88 0.68 -31.13
C SER A 1029 -4.83 1.23 -32.09
N VAL A 1030 -4.76 2.55 -32.16
CA VAL A 1030 -3.89 3.36 -33.02
C VAL A 1030 -3.09 4.32 -32.15
N ASP A 1031 -1.84 4.57 -32.53
CA ASP A 1031 -0.84 5.31 -31.77
C ASP A 1031 -0.43 4.65 -30.43
N ASP A 1032 0.24 5.36 -29.54
CA ASP A 1032 0.83 4.85 -28.29
C ASP A 1032 -0.05 5.08 -27.07
N THR A 1033 -0.11 4.14 -26.10
CA THR A 1033 -0.95 4.29 -24.89
C THR A 1033 -0.56 5.49 -24.01
N GLY A 1034 0.67 6.00 -24.10
CA GLY A 1034 1.07 7.28 -23.46
C GLY A 1034 0.78 8.54 -24.29
N SER A 1035 0.24 8.41 -25.50
CA SER A 1035 -0.15 9.51 -26.38
C SER A 1035 -1.60 9.92 -26.10
N THR A 1036 -1.88 11.22 -26.01
CA THR A 1036 -3.27 11.71 -25.96
C THR A 1036 -4.09 11.30 -27.20
N ASN A 1037 -3.38 10.96 -28.29
CA ASN A 1037 -3.92 10.47 -29.55
C ASN A 1037 -4.12 8.94 -29.60
N TYR A 1038 -3.90 8.19 -28.52
CA TYR A 1038 -4.31 6.78 -28.45
C TYR A 1038 -5.82 6.67 -28.70
N HIS A 1039 -6.22 5.84 -29.67
CA HIS A 1039 -7.60 5.81 -30.15
C HIS A 1039 -8.01 4.50 -30.84
N VAL A 1040 -9.30 4.21 -30.93
CA VAL A 1040 -9.83 2.98 -31.54
C VAL A 1040 -10.28 3.20 -32.99
N ALA A 1041 -9.80 2.34 -33.88
CA ALA A 1041 -10.25 2.20 -35.26
C ALA A 1041 -10.91 0.83 -35.50
N TYR A 1042 -11.71 0.68 -36.58
CA TYR A 1042 -12.30 -0.60 -36.95
C TYR A 1042 -12.38 -0.92 -38.45
N GLY A 1043 -12.60 -2.21 -38.70
CA GLY A 1043 -13.02 -2.78 -39.98
C GLY A 1043 -13.93 -3.99 -39.77
N THR A 1044 -14.39 -4.59 -40.86
CA THR A 1044 -15.28 -5.76 -40.83
C THR A 1044 -14.81 -6.89 -41.76
N SER A 1045 -15.28 -8.10 -41.49
CA SER A 1045 -15.11 -9.24 -42.38
C SER A 1045 -16.35 -10.14 -42.39
N THR A 1046 -16.43 -11.04 -43.36
CA THR A 1046 -17.48 -12.07 -43.51
C THR A 1046 -17.03 -13.45 -43.02
N SER A 1047 -15.85 -13.53 -42.39
CA SER A 1047 -15.28 -14.75 -41.80
C SER A 1047 -14.31 -14.37 -40.67
N PRO A 1048 -14.19 -15.15 -39.57
CA PRO A 1048 -13.28 -14.85 -38.46
C PRO A 1048 -11.80 -14.83 -38.88
N LEU A 1049 -11.41 -15.64 -39.88
CA LEU A 1049 -10.07 -15.59 -40.49
C LEU A 1049 -10.11 -14.99 -41.91
N GLY A 1050 -11.09 -14.13 -42.18
CA GLY A 1050 -11.27 -13.39 -43.42
C GLY A 1050 -10.23 -12.27 -43.63
N ASN A 1051 -10.43 -11.44 -44.65
CA ASN A 1051 -9.65 -10.21 -44.81
C ASN A 1051 -10.45 -9.05 -44.18
N ILE A 1052 -9.79 -8.21 -43.40
CA ILE A 1052 -10.43 -7.05 -42.77
C ILE A 1052 -10.61 -5.95 -43.82
N THR A 1053 -11.86 -5.52 -44.00
CA THR A 1053 -12.22 -4.33 -44.78
C THR A 1053 -12.36 -3.17 -43.82
N VAL A 1054 -11.37 -2.27 -43.81
CA VAL A 1054 -11.40 -1.04 -43.00
C VAL A 1054 -12.63 -0.21 -43.38
N ALA A 1055 -13.32 0.37 -42.39
CA ALA A 1055 -14.51 1.18 -42.63
C ALA A 1055 -14.18 2.54 -43.27
N ASP A 1056 -15.12 3.14 -44.01
CA ASP A 1056 -14.92 4.44 -44.69
C ASP A 1056 -14.56 5.57 -43.71
N ASN A 1057 -15.11 5.50 -42.49
CA ASN A 1057 -14.74 6.32 -41.34
C ASN A 1057 -14.32 5.35 -40.22
N PRO A 1058 -13.02 5.04 -40.07
CA PRO A 1058 -12.58 3.96 -39.19
C PRO A 1058 -12.47 4.37 -37.73
N VAL A 1059 -12.16 5.64 -37.41
CA VAL A 1059 -12.05 6.15 -36.03
C VAL A 1059 -13.42 6.19 -35.35
N ILE A 1060 -13.59 5.41 -34.29
CA ILE A 1060 -14.86 5.24 -33.57
C ILE A 1060 -14.81 5.58 -32.08
N LEU A 1061 -13.62 5.70 -31.50
CA LEU A 1061 -13.36 6.26 -30.18
C LEU A 1061 -12.02 7.00 -30.26
N ILE A 1062 -11.94 8.24 -29.77
CA ILE A 1062 -10.74 9.09 -29.76
C ILE A 1062 -10.93 10.21 -28.72
N GLN A 1063 -9.84 10.87 -28.30
CA GLN A 1063 -9.83 11.95 -27.31
C GLN A 1063 -10.89 13.05 -27.54
N ASP A 1064 -11.36 13.62 -26.44
CA ASP A 1064 -12.10 14.88 -26.37
C ASP A 1064 -11.39 15.81 -25.35
N ALA A 1065 -10.41 16.55 -25.88
CA ALA A 1065 -9.59 17.45 -25.08
C ALA A 1065 -10.36 18.66 -24.49
N GLU A 1066 -11.49 19.07 -25.08
CA GLU A 1066 -12.30 20.17 -24.55
C GLU A 1066 -13.05 19.79 -23.25
N ASN A 1067 -13.18 18.49 -23.00
CA ASN A 1067 -13.73 17.90 -21.78
C ASN A 1067 -12.70 17.04 -21.03
N TYR A 1068 -11.40 17.25 -21.26
CA TYR A 1068 -10.28 16.59 -20.57
C TYR A 1068 -10.23 15.05 -20.67
N ILE A 1069 -10.66 14.48 -21.81
CA ILE A 1069 -10.63 13.04 -22.06
C ILE A 1069 -9.53 12.72 -23.08
N PHE A 1070 -8.50 11.97 -22.69
CA PHE A 1070 -7.28 11.76 -23.48
C PHE A 1070 -6.91 10.29 -23.63
N GLY A 1071 -6.36 9.90 -24.79
CA GLY A 1071 -5.78 8.56 -25.00
C GLY A 1071 -6.78 7.41 -24.85
N THR A 1072 -7.95 7.52 -25.48
CA THR A 1072 -9.08 6.58 -25.35
C THR A 1072 -8.92 5.35 -26.26
N GLY A 1073 -8.12 4.39 -25.81
CA GLY A 1073 -7.80 3.15 -26.54
C GLY A 1073 -7.82 1.90 -25.66
N HIS A 1074 -7.28 0.80 -26.22
CA HIS A 1074 -7.35 -0.59 -25.74
C HIS A 1074 -8.74 -0.96 -25.18
N ASN A 1075 -9.60 -1.48 -26.05
CA ASN A 1075 -11.00 -1.67 -25.73
C ASN A 1075 -11.42 -3.15 -25.71
N SER A 1076 -12.50 -3.41 -24.96
CA SER A 1076 -13.40 -4.54 -25.15
C SER A 1076 -14.80 -4.04 -25.52
N VAL A 1077 -15.72 -4.95 -25.81
CA VAL A 1077 -17.12 -4.64 -26.19
C VAL A 1077 -18.06 -5.62 -25.52
N LEU A 1078 -18.97 -5.09 -24.71
CA LEU A 1078 -20.03 -5.83 -24.03
C LEU A 1078 -21.34 -5.76 -24.82
N GLN A 1079 -21.93 -6.91 -25.13
CA GLN A 1079 -23.35 -7.00 -25.49
C GLN A 1079 -24.20 -7.22 -24.23
N LEU A 1080 -25.31 -6.48 -24.06
CA LEU A 1080 -26.26 -6.78 -22.99
C LEU A 1080 -26.97 -8.13 -23.25
N PRO A 1081 -27.05 -9.04 -22.25
CA PRO A 1081 -27.64 -10.37 -22.43
C PRO A 1081 -29.05 -10.35 -23.04
N GLY A 1082 -29.19 -11.03 -24.18
CA GLY A 1082 -30.46 -11.13 -24.92
C GLY A 1082 -30.97 -9.84 -25.57
N LYS A 1083 -30.15 -8.78 -25.67
CA LYS A 1083 -30.51 -7.48 -26.25
C LYS A 1083 -29.53 -7.08 -27.36
N ASP A 1084 -29.98 -6.32 -28.34
CA ASP A 1084 -29.12 -5.65 -29.32
C ASP A 1084 -28.71 -4.25 -28.81
N LYS A 1085 -28.21 -4.17 -27.57
CA LYS A 1085 -27.62 -2.96 -26.96
C LYS A 1085 -26.21 -3.29 -26.51
N TRP A 1086 -25.28 -2.39 -26.80
CA TRP A 1086 -23.84 -2.63 -26.69
C TRP A 1086 -23.14 -1.49 -25.95
N TYR A 1087 -22.05 -1.81 -25.27
CA TYR A 1087 -21.20 -0.85 -24.57
C TYR A 1087 -19.74 -1.04 -24.95
N PHE A 1088 -19.05 0.09 -25.13
CA PHE A 1088 -17.60 0.18 -25.22
C PHE A 1088 -17.01 0.19 -23.81
N VAL A 1089 -16.07 -0.71 -23.53
CA VAL A 1089 -15.23 -0.64 -22.33
C VAL A 1089 -13.79 -0.39 -22.79
N TYR A 1090 -13.11 0.58 -22.20
CA TYR A 1090 -11.80 1.06 -22.67
C TYR A 1090 -11.02 1.72 -21.52
N HIS A 1091 -9.77 2.13 -21.75
CA HIS A 1091 -9.07 3.01 -20.81
C HIS A 1091 -8.79 4.39 -21.40
N ARG A 1092 -8.64 5.39 -20.53
CA ARG A 1092 -8.12 6.73 -20.86
C ARG A 1092 -6.93 7.07 -19.98
N ILE A 1093 -6.12 8.05 -20.39
CA ILE A 1093 -5.07 8.65 -19.55
C ILE A 1093 -5.76 9.53 -18.49
N ASN A 1094 -5.40 9.39 -17.22
CA ASN A 1094 -5.87 10.31 -16.17
C ASN A 1094 -5.29 11.72 -16.44
N ALA A 1095 -6.16 12.74 -16.43
CA ALA A 1095 -5.80 14.10 -16.85
C ALA A 1095 -4.71 14.75 -15.98
N ALA A 1096 -4.57 14.39 -14.70
CA ALA A 1096 -3.52 14.93 -13.83
C ALA A 1096 -2.11 14.43 -14.22
N TYR A 1097 -2.02 13.25 -14.84
CA TYR A 1097 -0.77 12.56 -15.17
C TYR A 1097 -0.31 12.73 -16.63
N LEU A 1098 -0.95 13.63 -17.39
CA LEU A 1098 -0.60 13.97 -18.78
C LEU A 1098 0.90 14.24 -19.02
N ASN A 1099 1.60 14.79 -18.02
CA ASN A 1099 3.02 15.12 -18.09
C ASN A 1099 3.90 14.28 -17.14
N ASP A 1100 3.33 13.31 -16.42
CA ASP A 1100 4.03 12.44 -15.46
C ASP A 1100 3.58 10.98 -15.61
N GLY A 1101 4.25 10.24 -16.50
CA GLY A 1101 3.95 8.84 -16.76
C GLY A 1101 2.56 8.54 -17.36
N PRO A 1102 2.02 9.32 -18.32
CA PRO A 1102 0.64 9.18 -18.79
C PRO A 1102 0.28 7.76 -19.26
N GLY A 1103 1.24 7.06 -19.88
CA GLY A 1103 1.05 5.71 -20.38
C GLY A 1103 0.93 4.63 -19.31
N TYR A 1104 1.20 4.90 -18.03
CA TYR A 1104 1.01 3.96 -16.91
C TYR A 1104 0.18 4.56 -15.76
N HIS A 1105 -0.54 5.66 -16.01
CA HIS A 1105 -1.52 6.25 -15.10
C HIS A 1105 -2.89 6.34 -15.80
N ARG A 1106 -3.39 5.18 -16.21
CA ARG A 1106 -4.61 5.02 -17.01
C ARG A 1106 -5.78 4.54 -16.15
N GLU A 1107 -7.00 4.82 -16.59
CA GLU A 1107 -8.22 4.55 -15.84
C GLU A 1107 -9.35 4.01 -16.74
N VAL A 1108 -10.11 3.04 -16.24
CA VAL A 1108 -11.12 2.30 -17.02
C VAL A 1108 -12.44 3.07 -17.12
N CYS A 1109 -12.96 3.18 -18.34
CA CYS A 1109 -14.20 3.88 -18.68
C CYS A 1109 -15.16 2.98 -19.47
N ILE A 1110 -16.46 3.29 -19.40
CA ILE A 1110 -17.50 2.60 -20.17
C ILE A 1110 -18.48 3.63 -20.77
N ASP A 1111 -18.75 3.53 -22.07
CA ASP A 1111 -19.70 4.37 -22.81
C ASP A 1111 -20.57 3.54 -23.78
N GLN A 1112 -21.65 4.13 -24.32
CA GLN A 1112 -22.55 3.41 -25.23
C GLN A 1112 -21.92 3.18 -26.63
N LEU A 1113 -22.17 1.99 -27.20
CA LEU A 1113 -21.80 1.64 -28.57
C LEU A 1113 -23.06 1.48 -29.44
N ASP A 1114 -23.25 2.41 -30.37
CA ASP A 1114 -24.39 2.43 -31.28
C ASP A 1114 -24.01 2.07 -32.72
N PHE A 1115 -25.00 1.59 -33.49
CA PHE A 1115 -24.82 1.18 -34.88
C PHE A 1115 -25.84 1.85 -35.81
N GLY A 1116 -25.39 2.25 -36.99
CA GLY A 1116 -26.25 2.73 -38.07
C GLY A 1116 -27.14 1.63 -38.65
N GLN A 1117 -28.17 2.03 -39.41
CA GLN A 1117 -29.07 1.11 -40.11
C GLN A 1117 -28.37 0.31 -41.22
N ASP A 1118 -27.19 0.75 -41.67
CA ASP A 1118 -26.31 0.05 -42.61
C ASP A 1118 -25.33 -0.92 -41.91
N GLY A 1119 -25.39 -1.04 -40.58
CA GLY A 1119 -24.53 -1.90 -39.77
C GLY A 1119 -23.20 -1.26 -39.36
N LYS A 1120 -22.87 -0.04 -39.83
CA LYS A 1120 -21.62 0.63 -39.41
C LYS A 1120 -21.70 1.03 -37.93
N ILE A 1121 -20.58 0.98 -37.24
CA ILE A 1121 -20.46 1.57 -35.90
C ILE A 1121 -20.60 3.09 -36.04
N LEU A 1122 -21.41 3.70 -35.18
CA LEU A 1122 -21.42 5.15 -34.98
C LEU A 1122 -20.28 5.50 -34.03
N ARG A 1123 -19.54 6.57 -34.30
CA ARG A 1123 -18.45 7.02 -33.42
C ARG A 1123 -19.02 7.36 -32.04
N THR A 1124 -18.56 6.64 -31.02
CA THR A 1124 -18.85 6.92 -29.62
C THR A 1124 -18.20 8.25 -29.24
N VAL A 1125 -18.95 9.09 -28.52
CA VAL A 1125 -18.41 10.24 -27.81
C VAL A 1125 -18.06 9.73 -26.41
N PRO A 1126 -16.78 9.67 -26.02
CA PRO A 1126 -16.43 9.29 -24.65
C PRO A 1126 -16.93 10.37 -23.69
N SER A 1127 -17.41 9.99 -22.52
CA SER A 1127 -18.06 10.93 -21.60
C SER A 1127 -17.57 10.81 -20.16
N TRP A 1128 -17.93 11.78 -19.32
CA TRP A 1128 -17.80 11.65 -17.87
C TRP A 1128 -19.03 10.94 -17.29
N GLU A 1129 -20.22 11.17 -17.84
CA GLU A 1129 -21.45 10.51 -17.38
C GLU A 1129 -21.47 9.00 -17.63
N GLY A 1130 -20.65 8.50 -18.54
CA GLY A 1130 -20.44 7.08 -18.85
C GLY A 1130 -21.73 6.32 -19.18
N VAL A 1131 -21.88 5.14 -18.59
CA VAL A 1131 -23.04 4.26 -18.80
C VAL A 1131 -24.33 4.91 -18.33
N LYS A 1132 -25.03 5.53 -19.27
CA LYS A 1132 -26.48 5.74 -19.21
C LYS A 1132 -27.15 4.39 -19.51
N LEU A 1133 -27.23 3.55 -18.48
CA LEU A 1133 -28.20 2.46 -18.47
C LEU A 1133 -29.59 3.05 -18.68
N ASP A 1134 -30.37 2.43 -19.57
CA ASP A 1134 -31.83 2.51 -19.43
C ASP A 1134 -32.19 1.74 -18.16
N VAL A 1135 -32.24 2.44 -17.02
CA VAL A 1135 -32.93 1.98 -15.79
C VAL A 1135 -34.45 2.02 -15.98
N GLY A 1136 -34.91 1.55 -17.14
CA GLY A 1136 -36.23 0.97 -17.28
C GLY A 1136 -36.34 -0.21 -16.30
N PRO A 1137 -37.48 -0.34 -15.60
CA PRO A 1137 -37.57 -1.18 -14.42
C PRO A 1137 -37.21 -2.64 -14.73
N SER A 1138 -36.49 -3.25 -13.80
CA SER A 1138 -36.22 -4.69 -13.82
C SER A 1138 -37.54 -5.45 -13.98
N THR A 1139 -37.58 -6.43 -14.89
CA THR A 1139 -38.79 -7.18 -15.21
C THR A 1139 -39.09 -8.22 -14.14
N VAL A 1140 -39.45 -7.75 -12.94
CA VAL A 1140 -40.01 -8.56 -11.86
C VAL A 1140 -41.35 -9.11 -12.35
N SER A 1141 -41.34 -10.36 -12.82
CA SER A 1141 -42.54 -11.08 -13.21
C SER A 1141 -43.44 -11.25 -11.97
N PRO A 1142 -44.66 -10.67 -11.92
CA PRO A 1142 -45.43 -10.58 -10.68
C PRO A 1142 -45.79 -11.94 -10.07
N THR A 1143 -45.30 -12.19 -8.85
CA THR A 1143 -45.39 -13.49 -8.17
C THR A 1143 -46.80 -13.76 -7.59
N ARG A 1144 -47.72 -14.22 -8.44
CA ARG A 1144 -49.09 -14.73 -8.13
C ARG A 1144 -50.06 -13.77 -7.42
N MET A 1145 -51.31 -13.78 -7.87
CA MET A 1145 -52.43 -13.19 -7.12
C MET A 1145 -52.60 -13.86 -5.75
N ASN A 1146 -52.92 -13.05 -4.73
CA ASN A 1146 -53.31 -13.56 -3.42
C ASN A 1146 -54.79 -14.03 -3.41
N SER A 1147 -55.22 -14.67 -2.32
CA SER A 1147 -56.59 -15.20 -2.18
C SER A 1147 -57.70 -14.13 -2.02
N HIS A 1148 -57.38 -12.85 -2.19
CA HIS A 1148 -58.26 -11.71 -1.94
C HIS A 1148 -58.48 -10.80 -3.16
N ASN A 1149 -58.10 -11.23 -4.38
CA ASN A 1149 -58.17 -10.43 -5.61
C ASN A 1149 -57.41 -9.09 -5.51
N GLN A 1150 -56.23 -9.13 -4.89
CA GLN A 1150 -55.33 -7.99 -4.75
C GLN A 1150 -53.99 -8.30 -5.44
N MET A 1151 -53.36 -7.25 -5.94
CA MET A 1151 -52.07 -7.30 -6.62
C MET A 1151 -51.25 -6.07 -6.24
N MET A 1152 -50.02 -6.27 -5.78
CA MET A 1152 -49.10 -5.15 -5.59
C MET A 1152 -48.69 -4.63 -6.97
N VAL A 1153 -48.69 -3.31 -7.13
CA VAL A 1153 -48.22 -2.63 -8.32
C VAL A 1153 -47.19 -1.58 -7.90
N TYR A 1154 -46.08 -1.56 -8.63
CA TYR A 1154 -45.10 -0.48 -8.60
C TYR A 1154 -45.33 0.37 -9.86
N PRO A 1155 -46.19 1.40 -9.80
CA PRO A 1155 -46.16 2.44 -10.82
C PRO A 1155 -44.77 3.10 -10.80
N ASN A 1156 -44.08 3.01 -11.94
CA ASN A 1156 -42.75 3.56 -12.14
C ASN A 1156 -42.84 5.09 -12.33
N PRO A 1157 -42.05 5.92 -11.62
CA PRO A 1157 -42.07 7.38 -11.77
C PRO A 1157 -41.78 7.92 -13.17
N THR A 1158 -41.29 7.11 -14.13
CA THR A 1158 -41.11 7.55 -15.53
C THR A 1158 -42.41 7.51 -16.37
N SER A 1159 -43.58 7.33 -15.76
CA SER A 1159 -44.87 7.38 -16.45
C SER A 1159 -45.99 7.92 -15.56
N ASP A 1160 -46.62 9.02 -15.98
CA ASP A 1160 -47.88 9.53 -15.43
C ASP A 1160 -49.08 8.57 -15.63
N ILE A 1161 -48.87 7.44 -16.30
CA ILE A 1161 -49.90 6.51 -16.75
C ILE A 1161 -49.58 5.08 -16.28
N LEU A 1162 -50.53 4.48 -15.54
CA LEU A 1162 -50.57 3.04 -15.25
C LEU A 1162 -51.63 2.37 -16.14
N THR A 1163 -51.16 1.55 -17.09
CA THR A 1163 -51.98 0.83 -18.06
C THR A 1163 -52.27 -0.60 -17.60
N VAL A 1164 -53.54 -1.02 -17.66
CA VAL A 1164 -53.98 -2.37 -17.26
C VAL A 1164 -54.81 -3.01 -18.39
N GLU A 1165 -54.29 -4.05 -19.06
CA GLU A 1165 -55.08 -4.84 -20.01
C GLU A 1165 -55.94 -5.88 -19.27
N THR A 1166 -57.26 -5.83 -19.48
CA THR A 1166 -58.22 -6.78 -18.89
C THR A 1166 -58.79 -7.72 -19.95
N ARG A 1167 -58.81 -9.03 -19.64
CA ARG A 1167 -59.47 -10.08 -20.44
C ARG A 1167 -60.53 -10.76 -19.58
N LEU A 1168 -61.68 -10.10 -19.40
CA LEU A 1168 -62.76 -10.57 -18.53
C LEU A 1168 -63.85 -11.28 -19.33
N SER A 1169 -64.65 -12.11 -18.65
CA SER A 1169 -65.93 -12.57 -19.16
C SER A 1169 -66.89 -11.37 -19.37
N PRO A 1170 -67.76 -11.37 -20.40
CA PRO A 1170 -68.57 -10.20 -20.78
C PRO A 1170 -69.80 -10.00 -19.87
N ARG A 1171 -69.58 -9.74 -18.57
CA ARG A 1171 -70.63 -9.49 -17.57
C ARG A 1171 -70.24 -8.40 -16.55
N ALA A 1172 -70.99 -7.30 -16.63
CA ALA A 1172 -70.95 -6.10 -15.78
C ALA A 1172 -69.64 -5.29 -15.81
N ASP A 1173 -69.79 -3.97 -15.72
CA ASP A 1173 -68.69 -3.06 -15.46
C ASP A 1173 -68.16 -3.29 -14.04
N LYS A 1174 -66.84 -3.26 -13.86
CA LYS A 1174 -66.19 -3.48 -12.56
C LYS A 1174 -65.48 -2.22 -12.11
N THR A 1175 -65.43 -1.97 -10.81
CA THR A 1175 -64.58 -0.90 -10.26
C THR A 1175 -63.24 -1.49 -9.84
N MET A 1176 -62.17 -0.87 -10.32
CA MET A 1176 -60.78 -1.18 -9.97
C MET A 1176 -60.20 0.03 -9.23
N THR A 1177 -59.61 -0.21 -8.06
CA THR A 1177 -59.19 0.83 -7.13
C THR A 1177 -57.73 0.63 -6.74
N LEU A 1178 -56.97 1.71 -6.82
CA LEU A 1178 -55.60 1.81 -6.34
C LEU A 1178 -55.62 2.33 -4.89
N TYR A 1179 -54.94 1.61 -4.00
CA TYR A 1179 -54.78 1.93 -2.58
C TYR A 1179 -53.30 2.16 -2.26
N SER A 1180 -52.99 2.94 -1.22
CA SER A 1180 -51.64 2.92 -0.62
C SER A 1180 -51.40 1.61 0.14
N ILE A 1181 -50.14 1.30 0.43
CA ILE A 1181 -49.77 0.17 1.32
C ILE A 1181 -50.43 0.23 2.71
N MET A 1182 -50.83 1.43 3.17
CA MET A 1182 -51.59 1.64 4.41
C MET A 1182 -53.12 1.41 4.25
N GLY A 1183 -53.56 0.86 3.12
CA GLY A 1183 -54.97 0.51 2.87
C GLY A 1183 -55.89 1.70 2.56
N LYS A 1184 -55.37 2.91 2.36
CA LYS A 1184 -56.16 4.09 1.98
C LYS A 1184 -56.42 4.08 0.48
N ALA A 1185 -57.69 4.13 0.06
CA ALA A 1185 -58.05 4.29 -1.36
C ALA A 1185 -57.57 5.66 -1.90
N LEU A 1186 -57.04 5.67 -3.12
CA LEU A 1186 -56.43 6.86 -3.75
C LEU A 1186 -57.15 7.25 -5.03
N LYS A 1187 -57.26 6.31 -5.99
CA LYS A 1187 -57.93 6.50 -7.28
C LYS A 1187 -58.73 5.26 -7.64
N SER A 1188 -59.93 5.46 -8.21
CA SER A 1188 -60.84 4.40 -8.61
C SER A 1188 -61.35 4.65 -10.03
N ILE A 1189 -61.41 3.62 -10.86
CA ILE A 1189 -61.92 3.69 -12.22
C ILE A 1189 -62.85 2.52 -12.53
N SER A 1190 -63.86 2.75 -13.37
CA SER A 1190 -64.71 1.69 -13.91
C SER A 1190 -64.06 1.10 -15.16
N CYS A 1191 -63.84 -0.22 -15.19
CA CYS A 1191 -63.31 -0.93 -16.35
C CYS A 1191 -64.38 -1.82 -17.01
N HIS A 1192 -64.34 -1.85 -18.34
CA HIS A 1192 -65.20 -2.71 -19.16
C HIS A 1192 -64.60 -4.13 -19.30
N ALA A 1193 -65.41 -5.07 -19.78
CA ALA A 1193 -65.07 -6.49 -19.78
C ALA A 1193 -63.87 -6.91 -20.65
N SER A 1194 -63.51 -6.14 -21.68
CA SER A 1194 -62.34 -6.43 -22.51
C SER A 1194 -61.75 -5.14 -23.06
N GLY A 1195 -60.55 -4.77 -22.62
CA GLY A 1195 -59.87 -3.58 -23.09
C GLY A 1195 -58.68 -3.18 -22.24
N SER A 1196 -58.02 -2.09 -22.63
CA SER A 1196 -57.04 -1.40 -21.79
C SER A 1196 -57.75 -0.37 -20.91
N THR A 1197 -57.37 -0.30 -19.63
CA THR A 1197 -57.83 0.72 -18.68
C THR A 1197 -56.61 1.50 -18.19
N VAL A 1198 -56.68 2.83 -18.25
CA VAL A 1198 -55.59 3.74 -17.85
C VAL A 1198 -55.95 4.45 -16.56
N PHE A 1199 -55.06 4.40 -15.58
CA PHE A 1199 -55.02 5.39 -14.50
C PHE A 1199 -53.99 6.47 -14.85
N ASP A 1200 -54.40 7.73 -14.84
CA ASP A 1200 -53.49 8.84 -14.55
C ASP A 1200 -53.02 8.69 -13.09
N ILE A 1201 -51.73 8.82 -12.84
CA ILE A 1201 -51.04 8.67 -11.54
C ILE A 1201 -50.02 9.79 -11.27
N SER A 1202 -50.04 10.86 -12.08
CA SER A 1202 -49.14 12.04 -11.96
C SER A 1202 -49.21 12.76 -10.60
N ASP A 1203 -50.30 12.55 -9.85
CA ASP A 1203 -50.57 13.10 -8.51
C ASP A 1203 -50.12 12.19 -7.35
N LEU A 1204 -49.45 11.06 -7.65
CA LEU A 1204 -49.00 10.08 -6.66
C LEU A 1204 -47.46 10.06 -6.56
N PRO A 1205 -46.87 10.09 -5.34
CA PRO A 1205 -45.42 9.97 -5.18
C PRO A 1205 -44.92 8.58 -5.59
N ALA A 1206 -43.63 8.47 -5.90
CA ALA A 1206 -43.02 7.16 -6.20
C ALA A 1206 -43.14 6.20 -5.00
N GLY A 1207 -43.61 4.97 -5.23
CA GLY A 1207 -43.76 3.98 -4.16
C GLY A 1207 -44.61 2.77 -4.52
N MET A 1208 -44.82 1.89 -3.53
CA MET A 1208 -45.73 0.75 -3.64
C MET A 1208 -47.20 1.17 -3.53
N TYR A 1209 -48.03 0.57 -4.38
CA TYR A 1209 -49.47 0.69 -4.31
C TYR A 1209 -50.13 -0.69 -4.44
N LEU A 1210 -51.34 -0.83 -3.90
CA LEU A 1210 -52.12 -2.05 -3.94
C LEU A 1210 -53.30 -1.87 -4.89
N LEU A 1211 -53.29 -2.58 -6.02
CA LEU A 1211 -54.40 -2.61 -6.95
C LEU A 1211 -55.38 -3.71 -6.55
N SER A 1212 -56.65 -3.36 -6.40
CA SER A 1212 -57.71 -4.30 -6.03
C SER A 1212 -58.94 -4.09 -6.91
N TRP A 1213 -59.63 -5.18 -7.25
CA TRP A 1213 -60.84 -5.17 -8.06
C TRP A 1213 -61.93 -6.01 -7.38
N PHE A 1214 -63.11 -5.43 -7.21
CA PHE A 1214 -64.25 -6.13 -6.62
C PHE A 1214 -65.26 -6.52 -7.69
N ASN A 1215 -65.47 -7.83 -7.83
CA ASN A 1215 -66.72 -8.42 -8.34
C ASN A 1215 -66.98 -9.73 -7.61
N GLY A 1216 -68.24 -10.14 -7.48
CA GLY A 1216 -68.64 -11.29 -6.66
C GLY A 1216 -68.10 -12.62 -7.17
N GLN A 1217 -67.14 -13.21 -6.44
CA GLN A 1217 -66.72 -14.62 -6.45
C GLN A 1217 -66.26 -15.27 -7.78
N GLU A 1218 -65.85 -14.53 -8.81
CA GLU A 1218 -65.14 -15.09 -9.98
C GLU A 1218 -63.65 -14.68 -10.00
N MET A 1219 -62.76 -15.67 -10.14
CA MET A 1219 -61.34 -15.45 -10.46
C MET A 1219 -61.15 -15.21 -11.97
N LEU A 1220 -60.00 -14.66 -12.34
CA LEU A 1220 -59.63 -14.33 -13.73
C LEU A 1220 -58.33 -15.05 -14.10
N GLU A 1221 -58.24 -15.58 -15.32
CA GLU A 1221 -57.13 -16.47 -15.69
C GLU A 1221 -55.84 -15.75 -16.11
N GLN A 1222 -55.91 -14.48 -16.52
CA GLN A 1222 -54.72 -13.65 -16.80
C GLN A 1222 -55.05 -12.14 -16.76
N ILE A 1223 -54.16 -11.37 -16.12
CA ILE A 1223 -53.98 -9.93 -16.33
C ILE A 1223 -52.57 -9.77 -16.90
N VAL A 1224 -52.38 -8.90 -17.89
CA VAL A 1224 -51.09 -8.62 -18.51
C VAL A 1224 -50.83 -7.12 -18.41
N PHE A 1225 -49.70 -6.76 -17.81
CA PHE A 1225 -49.21 -5.39 -17.85
C PHE A 1225 -48.33 -5.18 -19.08
N LYS A 1226 -48.39 -3.96 -19.61
CA LYS A 1226 -47.43 -3.38 -20.55
C LYS A 1226 -47.13 -1.97 -20.06
N ASN A 1227 -45.91 -1.51 -20.31
CA ASN A 1227 -45.60 -0.09 -20.35
C ASN A 1227 -46.25 0.49 -21.62
#